data_AF-A0A2I1G7V4-F1
#
_entry.id   AF-A0A2I1G7V4-F1
#
_cell.length_a   1.000
_cell.length_b   1.000
_cell.length_c   1.000
_cell.angle_alpha   90.00
_cell.angle_beta   90.00
_cell.angle_gamma   90.00
#
_symmetry.space_group_name_H-M   'P 1'
#
loop_
_entity.id
_entity.type
_entity.pdbx_description
1 polymer ?
#
loop_
_entity_poly.entity_id
_entity_poly.type
_entity_poly.pdbx_seq_one_letter_code
_entity_poly.pdbx_strand_id
1 'polypeptide(L)'
;MDNWYEVRTTCDTNINVAAPISAIAFDPYQELLWTGNEKGRVTSHFGSGLHRYTSFRAHLNPVRQILVSDKGVISLCSDSVKMTNRRGLIKWTLSNEDTTDLHCMTYTTMPNSEILAAGKQHNMLVINVARGIVVKKVESESDIVVMRKSRLICCGANSGEVTLMDPRTFKVEHRVQAHTGTISDIDTIGNLLLTCGSSARHGNLIIDPLVKVYDIRTMRPLVPMPFPTGPCFLKMHPKLSTTVFIASRSGQFHVCDIGNTSDIHFYQVNTSSYVNAIDLSASGEMLAFGDAASFVHLWEDRKEAKINAYSNPIELPTIQTPPNITTSERSSLSLIGMPYYKEPLLSVWPSNMRFEVGNPPPKIDPDILNNMKMIDFVGYSPNPGNMKRNQVVRYSRKKHKDGTPKFRSEKERELQSGKTELDATSTKMPKYYKRVEIQYSRFGVDDFDFEFYNKSRYAGLETHIANSYCNSLLQVLFFTPVLRLITRSHIGTACTKENCLCCELGFLFRMLENARGRNCQASNFLRAFSTIPQALALGLFEPDEPDENTPYSMLIQNFNRFILEQLHQECNSNNNPRLLKSLPLEQTSHSMIQQLFGMQVASISKCQCETQTDRLTTSFVVDLQFSSKVNLFIFFSFVDILRTSIQREIQQRAWCNNCQQYVPTIAKKIPKSLPPVLSINCGAGTSVPLEIWRTHDGQNAWLPERVSMDIDDDDILTVKELSSDAIVDINTSGSSKHANYELMAIISQVRVEKEIPHLVAFIKVPKSELESTSKSPWYLFNDFSVKNITEQEVFNFQGMPVVLYYSRVDISDLMDTSDLPSEIDKSILFKDISISKHHSTNKKSVDLLTPEELPQPGTLVAIDAEFVALSQEETEIRSDGTKSVIRPSRLSLARVSVLRGEGAKEGFPFIDDYIAASEPVVDYLTEYSGIKAGDLDPGSSKHTLVPLKIAYKKLRLLLDLGCVLVGHGLKKDFRIINILVPPEQVIDTVDIFHIKNRQRKISLRFLAWYLLNQNIQTDTHDSIEDAHTALLIYKKYLQFKSEGKFKKVLEDIYSEGHKHNWKPTHGMFPTSHIEGSSSSYPALPEMLETNTTEISSEIIENQNSETSEIDFSQNK
;
A
#
# COMPACT_ATOMS: atom_id res chain seq x y z
N MET A 1 7.53 -60.55 54.05
CA MET A 1 6.85 -59.23 54.17
C MET A 1 6.01 -59.31 55.40
N ASP A 2 6.05 -58.28 56.24
CA ASP A 2 5.07 -58.16 57.31
C ASP A 2 3.72 -57.82 56.66
N ASN A 3 2.60 -58.08 57.34
CA ASN A 3 1.28 -57.79 56.79
C ASN A 3 1.14 -56.29 56.50
N TRP A 4 0.72 -55.93 55.28
CA TRP A 4 0.38 -54.55 54.93
C TRP A 4 -0.81 -54.07 55.76
N TYR A 5 -0.77 -52.84 56.26
CA TYR A 5 -1.88 -52.23 56.99
C TYR A 5 -2.11 -50.77 56.58
N GLU A 6 -3.37 -50.34 56.64
CA GLU A 6 -3.79 -48.96 56.37
C GLU A 6 -3.37 -48.05 57.53
N VAL A 7 -2.55 -47.04 57.24
CA VAL A 7 -1.97 -46.16 58.26
C VAL A 7 -2.75 -44.87 58.39
N ARG A 8 -3.08 -44.26 57.25
CA ARG A 8 -3.71 -42.94 57.25
C ARG A 8 -4.57 -42.71 56.03
N THR A 9 -5.68 -42.01 56.26
CA THR A 9 -6.56 -41.53 55.21
C THR A 9 -6.66 -40.00 55.32
N THR A 10 -6.49 -39.30 54.21
CA THR A 10 -6.66 -37.83 54.17
C THR A 10 -7.58 -37.41 53.02
N CYS A 11 -8.35 -36.35 53.23
CA CYS A 11 -9.19 -35.73 52.21
C CYS A 11 -9.07 -34.20 52.35
N ASP A 12 -9.14 -33.48 51.22
CA ASP A 12 -9.15 -32.02 51.25
C ASP A 12 -10.54 -31.54 51.71
N THR A 13 -10.62 -31.03 52.93
CA THR A 13 -11.85 -30.54 53.56
C THR A 13 -12.52 -29.35 52.86
N ASN A 14 -11.84 -28.70 51.90
CA ASN A 14 -12.39 -27.54 51.20
C ASN A 14 -13.27 -27.96 50.01
N ILE A 15 -14.58 -27.69 50.09
CA ILE A 15 -15.61 -28.05 49.10
C ILE A 15 -15.27 -27.53 47.68
N ASN A 16 -14.66 -26.35 47.57
CA ASN A 16 -14.26 -25.79 46.28
C ASN A 16 -13.12 -26.58 45.62
N VAL A 17 -12.37 -27.33 46.42
CA VAL A 17 -11.13 -28.02 46.04
C VAL A 17 -11.34 -29.52 45.88
N ALA A 18 -12.20 -30.10 46.72
CA ALA A 18 -12.57 -31.51 46.68
C ALA A 18 -13.11 -31.88 45.28
N ALA A 19 -12.49 -32.91 44.71
CA ALA A 19 -12.84 -33.53 43.44
C ALA A 19 -12.20 -34.93 43.40
N PRO A 20 -12.75 -35.85 42.59
CA PRO A 20 -12.18 -37.19 42.44
C PRO A 20 -10.68 -37.13 42.14
N ILE A 21 -9.90 -37.96 42.83
CA ILE A 21 -8.47 -38.08 42.55
C ILE A 21 -8.33 -38.86 41.25
N SER A 22 -7.62 -38.29 40.29
CA SER A 22 -7.46 -38.83 38.94
C SER A 22 -6.05 -39.34 38.67
N ALA A 23 -5.05 -38.86 39.42
CA ALA A 23 -3.67 -39.31 39.29
C ALA A 23 -2.94 -39.27 40.64
N ILE A 24 -2.05 -40.23 40.87
CA ILE A 24 -1.16 -40.28 42.03
C ILE A 24 0.26 -40.63 41.56
N ALA A 25 1.27 -39.99 42.17
CA ALA A 25 2.67 -40.35 41.98
C ALA A 25 3.50 -40.06 43.24
N PHE A 26 4.30 -41.03 43.67
CA PHE A 26 5.35 -40.77 44.69
C PHE A 26 6.52 -39.98 44.09
N ASP A 27 7.12 -39.09 44.87
CA ASP A 27 8.34 -38.37 44.48
C ASP A 27 9.59 -39.21 44.81
N PRO A 28 10.37 -39.65 43.80
CA PRO A 28 11.54 -40.48 44.05
C PRO A 28 12.73 -39.69 44.62
N TYR A 29 12.62 -38.36 44.77
CA TYR A 29 13.71 -37.48 45.24
C TYR A 29 13.45 -36.83 46.60
N GLN A 30 12.20 -36.69 47.01
CA GLN A 30 11.79 -36.08 48.29
C GLN A 30 10.70 -36.92 48.94
N GLU A 31 10.49 -36.82 50.26
CA GLU A 31 9.41 -37.52 50.99
C GLU A 31 8.02 -36.91 50.69
N LEU A 32 7.63 -36.85 49.42
CA LEU A 32 6.38 -36.26 48.94
C LEU A 32 5.55 -37.27 48.15
N LEU A 33 4.23 -37.20 48.35
CA LEU A 33 3.21 -37.86 47.54
C LEU A 33 2.43 -36.80 46.75
N TRP A 34 2.42 -36.91 45.43
CA TRP A 34 1.69 -36.01 44.54
C TRP A 34 0.35 -36.61 44.15
N THR A 35 -0.68 -35.78 44.18
CA THR A 35 -2.06 -36.12 43.83
C THR A 35 -2.61 -35.11 42.84
N GLY A 36 -3.26 -35.59 41.80
CA GLY A 36 -3.96 -34.80 40.79
C GLY A 36 -5.45 -35.09 40.87
N ASN A 37 -6.28 -34.07 40.68
CA ASN A 37 -7.74 -34.22 40.68
C ASN A 37 -8.38 -33.81 39.35
N GLU A 38 -9.68 -34.12 39.21
CA GLU A 38 -10.47 -33.79 38.01
C GLU A 38 -10.64 -32.29 37.75
N LYS A 39 -10.45 -31.43 38.76
CA LYS A 39 -10.47 -29.96 38.61
C LYS A 39 -9.14 -29.38 38.10
N GLY A 40 -8.16 -30.22 37.76
CA GLY A 40 -6.85 -29.79 37.27
C GLY A 40 -5.89 -29.31 38.37
N ARG A 41 -6.16 -29.66 39.63
CA ARG A 41 -5.35 -29.26 40.77
C ARG A 41 -4.33 -30.34 41.13
N VAL A 42 -3.13 -29.91 41.49
CA VAL A 42 -2.02 -30.77 41.93
C VAL A 42 -1.70 -30.42 43.38
N THR A 43 -1.72 -31.44 44.25
CA THR A 43 -1.48 -31.32 45.69
C THR A 43 -0.37 -32.28 46.11
N SER A 44 0.59 -31.80 46.89
CA SER A 44 1.62 -32.63 47.53
C SER A 44 1.37 -32.83 49.02
N HIS A 45 1.66 -34.04 49.48
CA HIS A 45 1.56 -34.47 50.88
C HIS A 45 2.93 -34.94 51.36
N PHE A 46 3.31 -34.61 52.59
CA PHE A 46 4.61 -34.87 53.17
C PHE A 46 4.57 -36.03 54.16
N GLY A 47 5.50 -36.98 53.98
CA GLY A 47 5.75 -38.12 54.86
C GLY A 47 4.59 -39.10 55.04
N SER A 48 4.76 -40.06 55.95
CA SER A 48 3.72 -41.02 56.38
C SER A 48 2.48 -40.34 56.98
N GLY A 49 2.64 -39.12 57.48
CA GLY A 49 1.56 -38.31 58.03
C GLY A 49 0.64 -37.67 56.99
N LEU A 50 0.92 -37.79 55.68
CA LEU A 50 0.15 -37.15 54.61
C LEU A 50 -0.17 -35.66 54.87
N HIS A 51 0.76 -34.93 55.49
CA HIS A 51 0.56 -33.51 55.78
C HIS A 51 0.65 -32.70 54.50
N ARG A 52 -0.37 -31.89 54.18
CA ARG A 52 -0.36 -31.09 52.96
C ARG A 52 0.84 -30.13 52.94
N TYR A 53 1.68 -30.25 51.91
CA TYR A 53 2.84 -29.39 51.68
C TYR A 53 2.49 -28.24 50.73
N THR A 54 2.00 -28.55 49.53
CA THR A 54 1.52 -27.53 48.57
C THR A 54 0.24 -27.97 47.89
N SER A 55 -0.59 -27.02 47.44
CA SER A 55 -1.75 -27.30 46.59
C SER A 55 -2.03 -26.14 45.66
N PHE A 56 -1.92 -26.37 44.35
CA PHE A 56 -2.04 -25.34 43.32
C PHE A 56 -2.78 -25.86 42.10
N ARG A 57 -3.41 -24.95 41.34
CA ARG A 57 -4.10 -25.31 40.10
C ARG A 57 -3.11 -25.36 38.95
N ALA A 58 -2.87 -26.56 38.41
CA ALA A 58 -1.95 -26.77 37.30
C ALA A 58 -2.67 -26.64 35.95
N HIS A 59 -3.88 -27.17 35.82
CA HIS A 59 -4.65 -27.20 34.59
C HIS A 59 -6.11 -26.72 34.80
N LEU A 60 -6.80 -26.43 33.70
CA LEU A 60 -8.24 -26.15 33.72
C LEU A 60 -9.07 -27.45 33.70
N ASN A 61 -8.54 -28.48 33.07
CA ASN A 61 -9.12 -29.81 32.84
C ASN A 61 -8.46 -30.88 33.76
N PRO A 62 -9.00 -32.12 33.85
CA PRO A 62 -8.51 -33.18 34.72
C PRO A 62 -7.03 -33.52 34.57
N VAL A 63 -6.32 -33.70 35.68
CA VAL A 63 -4.93 -34.18 35.67
C VAL A 63 -4.93 -35.68 35.38
N ARG A 64 -4.46 -36.10 34.20
CA ARG A 64 -4.49 -37.51 33.78
C ARG A 64 -3.29 -38.31 34.28
N GLN A 65 -2.12 -37.70 34.35
CA GLN A 65 -0.90 -38.36 34.83
C GLN A 65 0.08 -37.35 35.43
N ILE A 66 0.87 -37.80 36.40
CA ILE A 66 1.97 -37.05 37.00
C ILE A 66 3.27 -37.83 36.81
N LEU A 67 4.32 -37.14 36.39
CA LEU A 67 5.69 -37.65 36.37
C LEU A 67 6.58 -36.73 37.18
N VAL A 68 7.57 -37.29 37.87
CA VAL A 68 8.49 -36.53 38.72
C VAL A 68 9.90 -36.64 38.15
N SER A 69 10.58 -35.50 38.05
CA SER A 69 11.99 -35.36 37.65
C SER A 69 12.78 -34.73 38.79
N ASP A 70 14.11 -34.86 38.73
CA ASP A 70 15.04 -34.14 39.61
C ASP A 70 14.73 -32.63 39.71
N LYS A 71 14.38 -32.00 38.58
CA LYS A 71 14.13 -30.55 38.46
C LYS A 71 12.72 -30.12 38.85
N GLY A 72 11.75 -31.03 38.98
CA GLY A 72 10.37 -30.66 39.25
C GLY A 72 9.34 -31.75 38.95
N VAL A 73 8.08 -31.35 38.90
CA VAL A 73 6.92 -32.23 38.71
C VAL A 73 6.22 -31.85 37.41
N ILE A 74 5.98 -32.84 36.56
CA ILE A 74 5.33 -32.69 35.26
C ILE A 74 3.92 -33.25 35.40
N SER A 75 2.92 -32.43 35.11
CA SER A 75 1.51 -32.83 35.09
C SER A 75 0.98 -32.81 33.65
N LEU A 76 0.21 -33.85 33.32
CA LEU A 76 -0.42 -34.04 32.02
C LEU A 76 -1.92 -33.78 32.11
N CYS A 77 -2.42 -33.07 31.13
CA CYS A 77 -3.84 -32.84 30.87
C CYS A 77 -4.14 -33.16 29.41
N SER A 78 -5.42 -33.28 29.04
CA SER A 78 -5.85 -33.56 27.66
C SER A 78 -5.35 -32.54 26.65
N ASP A 79 -5.19 -31.28 27.06
CA ASP A 79 -4.87 -30.13 26.22
C ASP A 79 -3.48 -29.52 26.48
N SER A 80 -2.76 -29.97 27.51
CA SER A 80 -1.56 -29.28 27.97
C SER A 80 -0.63 -30.15 28.82
N VAL A 81 0.66 -29.86 28.72
CA VAL A 81 1.72 -30.44 29.57
C VAL A 81 2.37 -29.30 30.34
N LYS A 82 2.48 -29.42 31.67
CA LYS A 82 3.05 -28.37 32.52
C LYS A 82 4.13 -28.93 33.43
N MET A 83 5.24 -28.20 33.56
CA MET A 83 6.26 -28.48 34.55
C MET A 83 6.23 -27.42 35.64
N THR A 84 6.15 -27.87 36.88
CA THR A 84 6.23 -27.05 38.08
C THR A 84 7.45 -27.43 38.89
N ASN A 85 7.99 -26.51 39.69
CA ASN A 85 8.87 -26.89 40.77
C ASN A 85 8.04 -27.52 41.91
N ARG A 86 8.70 -28.15 42.88
CA ARG A 86 8.01 -28.80 44.02
C ARG A 86 7.29 -27.81 44.96
N ARG A 87 7.48 -26.50 44.77
CA ARG A 87 6.76 -25.42 45.47
C ARG A 87 5.48 -24.99 44.73
N GLY A 88 5.24 -25.51 43.53
CA GLY A 88 4.10 -25.14 42.68
C GLY A 88 4.32 -23.95 41.74
N LEU A 89 5.55 -23.42 41.62
CA LEU A 89 5.89 -22.40 40.63
C LEU A 89 6.06 -23.06 39.26
N ILE A 90 5.43 -22.45 38.25
CA ILE A 90 5.48 -22.93 36.87
C ILE A 90 6.86 -22.62 36.28
N LYS A 91 7.51 -23.64 35.71
CA LYS A 91 8.74 -23.48 34.90
C LYS A 91 8.40 -23.22 33.44
N TRP A 92 7.50 -24.02 32.88
CA TRP A 92 6.99 -23.86 31.53
C TRP A 92 5.62 -24.53 31.40
N THR A 93 4.86 -24.12 30.39
CA THR A 93 3.57 -24.71 29.99
C THR A 93 3.58 -24.90 28.49
N LEU A 94 3.21 -26.10 28.04
CA LEU A 94 3.05 -26.43 26.63
C LEU A 94 1.55 -26.63 26.35
N SER A 95 0.99 -25.79 25.49
CA SER A 95 -0.39 -25.84 25.02
C SER A 95 -0.43 -25.32 23.59
N ASN A 96 -0.35 -26.25 22.62
CA ASN A 96 -0.28 -25.95 21.19
C ASN A 96 -1.43 -26.65 20.46
N GLU A 97 -1.62 -26.39 19.17
CA GLU A 97 -2.60 -27.12 18.34
C GLU A 97 -2.32 -28.63 18.28
N ASP A 98 -1.06 -29.03 18.48
CA ASP A 98 -0.64 -30.43 18.50
C ASP A 98 -1.00 -31.17 19.79
N THR A 99 -1.31 -30.47 20.90
CA THR A 99 -1.61 -31.12 22.18
C THR A 99 -3.09 -31.43 22.30
N THR A 100 -3.57 -32.41 21.52
CA THR A 100 -4.98 -32.83 21.49
C THR A 100 -5.18 -34.19 22.16
N ASP A 101 -6.14 -34.26 23.07
CA ASP A 101 -6.55 -35.46 23.83
C ASP A 101 -5.40 -36.36 24.33
N LEU A 102 -4.39 -35.76 24.98
CA LEU A 102 -3.25 -36.48 25.55
C LEU A 102 -3.68 -37.36 26.74
N HIS A 103 -3.32 -38.64 26.76
CA HIS A 103 -3.70 -39.58 27.83
C HIS A 103 -2.55 -39.97 28.75
N CYS A 104 -1.37 -40.19 28.21
CA CYS A 104 -0.23 -40.70 28.98
C CYS A 104 1.10 -40.12 28.51
N MET A 105 2.10 -40.24 29.38
CA MET A 105 3.48 -39.82 29.14
C MET A 105 4.48 -40.74 29.85
N THR A 106 5.69 -40.84 29.30
CA THR A 106 6.81 -41.59 29.89
C THR A 106 8.16 -40.98 29.52
N TYR A 107 9.21 -41.32 30.26
CA TYR A 107 10.59 -40.95 29.92
C TYR A 107 11.13 -41.80 28.76
N THR A 108 12.01 -41.22 27.95
CA THR A 108 12.63 -41.90 26.80
C THR A 108 13.92 -42.64 27.20
N THR A 109 15.09 -42.18 26.75
CA THR A 109 16.39 -42.85 26.94
C THR A 109 17.06 -42.49 28.24
N MET A 110 17.24 -41.18 28.49
CA MET A 110 17.81 -40.66 29.71
C MET A 110 16.68 -40.20 30.63
N PRO A 111 16.57 -40.73 31.87
CA PRO A 111 15.60 -40.22 32.82
C PRO A 111 15.82 -38.72 33.00
N ASN A 112 14.73 -37.95 33.00
CA ASN A 112 14.69 -36.49 33.22
C ASN A 112 15.16 -35.56 32.08
N SER A 113 15.54 -36.08 30.91
CA SER A 113 15.92 -35.23 29.76
C SER A 113 14.75 -34.95 28.82
N GLU A 114 14.06 -36.02 28.41
CA GLU A 114 13.00 -35.99 27.41
C GLU A 114 11.85 -36.90 27.84
N ILE A 115 10.64 -36.45 27.54
CA ILE A 115 9.41 -37.23 27.73
C ILE A 115 8.72 -37.45 26.38
N LEU A 116 8.08 -38.60 26.25
CA LEU A 116 7.18 -38.92 25.16
C LEU A 116 5.75 -38.82 25.69
N ALA A 117 4.93 -37.96 25.08
CA ALA A 117 3.51 -37.80 25.40
C ALA A 117 2.65 -38.31 24.23
N ALA A 118 1.61 -39.08 24.55
CA ALA A 118 0.69 -39.65 23.56
C ALA A 118 -0.75 -39.69 24.09
N GLY A 119 -1.69 -39.88 23.18
CA GLY A 119 -3.12 -39.93 23.44
C GLY A 119 -3.89 -40.36 22.19
N LYS A 120 -5.12 -39.86 22.04
CA LYS A 120 -5.94 -40.06 20.84
C LYS A 120 -5.62 -39.02 19.77
N GLN A 121 -4.35 -38.98 19.38
CA GLN A 121 -3.81 -38.04 18.42
C GLN A 121 -2.93 -38.79 17.43
N HIS A 122 -2.85 -38.28 16.20
CA HIS A 122 -2.09 -38.94 15.14
C HIS A 122 -0.57 -38.92 15.40
N ASN A 123 -0.07 -37.93 16.14
CA ASN A 123 1.36 -37.76 16.41
C ASN A 123 1.65 -37.80 17.91
N MET A 124 2.58 -38.64 18.34
CA MET A 124 3.21 -38.57 19.65
C MET A 124 4.22 -37.42 19.71
N LEU A 125 4.33 -36.79 20.88
CA LEU A 125 5.15 -35.60 21.08
C LEU A 125 6.36 -35.93 21.96
N VAL A 126 7.56 -35.72 21.43
CA VAL A 126 8.81 -35.77 22.20
C VAL A 126 9.10 -34.38 22.73
N ILE A 127 9.05 -34.20 24.05
CA ILE A 127 9.18 -32.90 24.72
C ILE A 127 10.47 -32.84 25.52
N ASN A 128 11.24 -31.76 25.34
CA ASN A 128 12.42 -31.50 26.15
C ASN A 128 12.02 -30.96 27.54
N VAL A 129 12.42 -31.66 28.60
CA VAL A 129 12.02 -31.31 29.98
C VAL A 129 12.62 -29.99 30.45
N ALA A 130 13.81 -29.61 29.97
CA ALA A 130 14.47 -28.38 30.41
C ALA A 130 13.86 -27.12 29.80
N ARG A 131 13.45 -27.18 28.52
CA ARG A 131 12.95 -26.03 27.75
C ARG A 131 11.43 -25.98 27.61
N GLY A 132 10.74 -27.11 27.73
CA GLY A 132 9.28 -27.18 27.51
C GLY A 132 8.88 -27.05 26.05
N ILE A 133 9.74 -27.46 25.11
CA ILE A 133 9.50 -27.41 23.67
C ILE A 133 9.39 -28.82 23.08
N VAL A 134 8.57 -28.95 22.02
CA VAL A 134 8.49 -30.18 21.23
C VAL A 134 9.74 -30.29 20.36
N VAL A 135 10.53 -31.35 20.57
CA VAL A 135 11.76 -31.65 19.82
C VAL A 135 11.45 -32.43 18.55
N LYS A 136 10.54 -33.41 18.65
CA LYS A 136 10.20 -34.32 17.56
C LYS A 136 8.74 -34.75 17.64
N LYS A 137 8.10 -34.91 16.48
CA LYS A 137 6.79 -35.56 16.32
C LYS A 137 7.02 -36.98 15.78
N VAL A 138 6.33 -37.96 16.34
CA VAL A 138 6.42 -39.36 15.93
C VAL A 138 5.02 -39.84 15.58
N GLU A 139 4.82 -40.28 14.34
CA GLU A 139 3.51 -40.80 13.89
C GLU A 139 3.11 -42.04 14.69
N SER A 140 1.84 -42.09 15.09
CA SER A 140 1.23 -43.22 15.78
C SER A 140 0.07 -43.77 14.96
N GLU A 141 0.07 -45.09 14.76
CA GLU A 141 -0.99 -45.82 14.05
C GLU A 141 -2.18 -46.15 14.96
N SER A 142 -2.00 -46.11 16.28
CA SER A 142 -2.97 -46.58 17.28
C SER A 142 -3.19 -45.55 18.38
N ASP A 143 -4.42 -45.47 18.89
CA ASP A 143 -4.76 -44.61 20.02
C ASP A 143 -4.14 -45.12 21.32
N ILE A 144 -3.09 -44.47 21.81
CA ILE A 144 -2.34 -44.91 23.00
C ILE A 144 -3.03 -44.40 24.27
N VAL A 145 -3.38 -45.32 25.16
CA VAL A 145 -4.05 -45.05 26.44
C VAL A 145 -3.08 -45.07 27.62
N VAL A 146 -2.15 -46.02 27.64
CA VAL A 146 -1.18 -46.19 28.73
C VAL A 146 0.24 -46.40 28.21
N MET A 147 1.22 -45.83 28.90
CA MET A 147 2.64 -45.98 28.59
C MET A 147 3.47 -46.29 29.83
N ARG A 148 4.38 -47.25 29.69
CA ARG A 148 5.43 -47.56 30.68
C ARG A 148 6.76 -47.78 30.00
N LYS A 149 7.82 -47.38 30.68
CA LYS A 149 9.19 -47.57 30.18
C LYS A 149 9.94 -48.53 31.09
N SER A 150 10.50 -49.57 30.47
CA SER A 150 11.51 -50.46 31.05
C SER A 150 12.76 -50.36 30.17
N ARG A 151 13.20 -51.46 29.55
CA ARG A 151 14.17 -51.48 28.45
C ARG A 151 13.60 -50.88 27.16
N LEU A 152 12.34 -51.18 26.88
CA LEU A 152 11.55 -50.66 25.77
C LEU A 152 10.41 -49.79 26.31
N ILE A 153 9.85 -48.95 25.46
CA ILE A 153 8.62 -48.21 25.75
C ILE A 153 7.45 -49.10 25.37
N CYS A 154 6.67 -49.52 26.37
CA CYS A 154 5.46 -50.31 26.19
C CYS A 154 4.26 -49.36 26.09
N CYS A 155 3.57 -49.38 24.97
CA CYS A 155 2.38 -48.58 24.69
C CYS A 155 1.16 -49.48 24.57
N GLY A 156 0.18 -49.28 25.45
CA GLY A 156 -1.10 -49.95 25.38
C GLY A 156 -2.10 -49.12 24.59
N ALA A 157 -2.63 -49.70 23.51
CA ALA A 157 -3.63 -49.07 22.67
C ALA A 157 -5.06 -49.34 23.16
N ASN A 158 -5.99 -48.47 22.76
CA ASN A 158 -7.42 -48.65 23.02
C ASN A 158 -8.00 -49.91 22.33
N SER A 159 -7.34 -50.43 21.31
CA SER A 159 -7.69 -51.66 20.58
C SER A 159 -7.33 -52.96 21.32
N GLY A 160 -6.61 -52.89 22.45
CA GLY A 160 -6.13 -54.08 23.16
C GLY A 160 -4.75 -54.58 22.73
N GLU A 161 -4.13 -53.88 21.78
CA GLU A 161 -2.77 -54.15 21.31
C GLU A 161 -1.74 -53.47 22.22
N VAL A 162 -0.64 -54.17 22.51
CA VAL A 162 0.56 -53.62 23.15
C VAL A 162 1.68 -53.52 22.12
N THR A 163 2.15 -52.31 21.88
CA THR A 163 3.29 -52.03 21.01
C THR A 163 4.53 -51.73 21.86
N LEU A 164 5.67 -52.32 21.48
CA LEU A 164 6.95 -52.12 22.14
C LEU A 164 7.85 -51.32 21.21
N MET A 165 8.30 -50.16 21.66
CA MET A 165 9.12 -49.23 20.88
C MET A 165 10.50 -49.06 21.47
N ASP A 166 11.50 -48.92 20.60
CA ASP A 166 12.85 -48.52 21.00
C ASP A 166 12.83 -47.05 21.50
N PRO A 167 13.29 -46.76 22.73
CA PRO A 167 13.33 -45.41 23.30
C PRO A 167 14.28 -44.43 22.59
N ARG A 168 15.15 -44.90 21.68
CA ARG A 168 16.06 -44.04 20.88
C ARG A 168 15.46 -43.66 19.54
N THR A 169 14.96 -44.65 18.82
CA THR A 169 14.51 -44.47 17.43
C THR A 169 13.00 -44.26 17.32
N PHE A 170 12.25 -44.63 18.36
CA PHE A 170 10.78 -44.72 18.38
C PHE A 170 10.20 -45.66 17.31
N LYS A 171 11.01 -46.58 16.78
CA LYS A 171 10.53 -47.64 15.90
C LYS A 171 9.91 -48.76 16.72
N VAL A 172 8.81 -49.31 16.22
CA VAL A 172 8.13 -50.46 16.83
C VAL A 172 8.97 -51.72 16.58
N GLU A 173 9.41 -52.39 17.66
CA GLU A 173 10.16 -53.65 17.60
C GLU A 173 9.21 -54.86 17.64
N HIS A 174 8.21 -54.81 18.52
CA HIS A 174 7.29 -55.91 18.75
C HIS A 174 5.85 -55.41 18.92
N ARG A 175 4.89 -56.24 18.51
CA ARG A 175 3.45 -56.02 18.69
C ARG A 175 2.82 -57.29 19.25
N VAL A 176 1.97 -57.15 20.26
CA VAL A 176 1.20 -58.26 20.83
C VAL A 176 -0.23 -57.84 21.09
N GLN A 177 -1.18 -58.60 20.56
CA GLN A 177 -2.58 -58.46 20.92
C GLN A 177 -2.82 -59.09 22.29
N ALA A 178 -2.83 -58.26 23.34
CA ALA A 178 -3.01 -58.73 24.71
C ALA A 178 -4.49 -58.94 25.02
N HIS A 179 -5.37 -58.02 24.64
CA HIS A 179 -6.82 -58.08 24.90
C HIS A 179 -7.61 -57.78 23.63
N THR A 180 -8.90 -58.11 23.57
CA THR A 180 -9.76 -57.75 22.41
C THR A 180 -10.49 -56.41 22.58
N GLY A 181 -10.45 -55.84 23.78
CA GLY A 181 -10.95 -54.50 24.11
C GLY A 181 -9.85 -53.64 24.71
N THR A 182 -10.21 -52.56 25.40
CA THR A 182 -9.24 -51.55 25.87
C THR A 182 -8.32 -52.08 26.98
N ILE A 183 -7.07 -51.60 26.96
CA ILE A 183 -6.08 -51.87 28.01
C ILE A 183 -6.30 -50.89 29.16
N SER A 184 -6.37 -51.42 30.38
CA SER A 184 -6.60 -50.61 31.59
C SER A 184 -5.29 -50.11 32.20
N ASP A 185 -4.31 -50.99 32.39
CA ASP A 185 -2.99 -50.64 32.90
C ASP A 185 -1.95 -51.65 32.40
N ILE A 186 -0.70 -51.18 32.33
CA ILE A 186 0.46 -51.98 31.98
C ILE A 186 1.52 -51.70 33.02
N ASP A 187 2.27 -52.73 33.41
CA ASP A 187 3.52 -52.53 34.12
C ASP A 187 4.62 -53.48 33.66
N THR A 188 5.87 -53.04 33.81
CA THR A 188 7.03 -53.79 33.37
C THR A 188 8.25 -53.52 34.24
N ILE A 189 8.88 -54.60 34.71
CA ILE A 189 10.18 -54.57 35.37
C ILE A 189 11.06 -55.68 34.78
N GLY A 190 12.30 -55.34 34.44
CA GLY A 190 13.24 -56.29 33.84
C GLY A 190 12.73 -56.81 32.49
N ASN A 191 12.52 -58.12 32.39
CA ASN A 191 12.07 -58.80 31.17
C ASN A 191 10.57 -59.17 31.18
N LEU A 192 9.84 -58.79 32.22
CA LEU A 192 8.43 -59.14 32.38
C LEU A 192 7.54 -57.97 31.97
N LEU A 193 6.46 -58.28 31.25
CA LEU A 193 5.41 -57.36 30.85
C LEU A 193 4.08 -57.90 31.37
N LEU A 194 3.38 -57.11 32.19
CA LEU A 194 2.08 -57.44 32.74
C LEU A 194 1.04 -56.51 32.16
N THR A 195 -0.10 -57.08 31.78
CA THR A 195 -1.18 -56.37 31.11
C THR A 195 -2.51 -56.76 31.73
N CYS A 196 -3.36 -55.76 31.96
CA CYS A 196 -4.75 -55.95 32.34
C CYS A 196 -5.65 -55.08 31.46
N GLY A 197 -6.85 -55.56 31.20
CA GLY A 197 -7.75 -54.91 30.25
C GLY A 197 -9.08 -55.62 30.15
N SER A 198 -9.84 -55.18 29.15
CA SER A 198 -11.15 -55.74 28.84
C SER A 198 -11.12 -56.50 27.53
N SER A 199 -11.94 -57.54 27.42
CA SER A 199 -12.21 -58.23 26.16
C SER A 199 -13.63 -57.95 25.72
N ALA A 200 -13.82 -57.72 24.42
CA ALA A 200 -15.13 -57.55 23.83
C ALA A 200 -15.84 -58.91 23.72
N ARG A 201 -17.01 -59.05 24.36
CA ARG A 201 -17.92 -60.21 24.22
C ARG A 201 -19.31 -59.70 23.82
N HIS A 202 -19.80 -60.14 22.66
CA HIS A 202 -21.12 -59.76 22.12
C HIS A 202 -21.37 -58.23 22.08
N GLY A 203 -20.34 -57.45 21.72
CA GLY A 203 -20.42 -55.99 21.63
C GLY A 203 -20.21 -55.24 22.94
N ASN A 204 -20.18 -55.92 24.09
CA ASN A 204 -19.91 -55.33 25.40
C ASN A 204 -18.46 -55.57 25.83
N LEU A 205 -17.83 -54.59 26.46
CA LEU A 205 -16.50 -54.71 27.06
C LEU A 205 -16.60 -55.30 28.46
N ILE A 206 -15.98 -56.46 28.67
CA ILE A 206 -15.93 -57.16 29.98
C ILE A 206 -14.48 -57.22 30.45
N ILE A 207 -14.23 -56.88 31.72
CA ILE A 207 -12.88 -56.94 32.32
C ILE A 207 -12.41 -58.40 32.38
N ASP A 208 -11.21 -58.68 31.88
CA ASP A 208 -10.64 -60.03 31.93
C ASP A 208 -10.28 -60.39 33.38
N PRO A 209 -10.77 -61.50 33.96
CA PRO A 209 -10.50 -61.88 35.36
C PRO A 209 -9.09 -62.47 35.57
N LEU A 210 -8.13 -62.07 34.74
CA LEU A 210 -6.77 -62.58 34.71
C LEU A 210 -5.80 -61.50 34.24
N VAL A 211 -4.60 -61.49 34.83
CA VAL A 211 -3.48 -60.65 34.42
C VAL A 211 -2.62 -61.45 33.44
N LYS A 212 -2.44 -60.94 32.22
CA LYS A 212 -1.63 -61.60 31.19
C LYS A 212 -0.18 -61.17 31.36
N VAL A 213 0.70 -62.16 31.43
CA VAL A 213 2.15 -61.96 31.65
C VAL A 213 2.90 -62.40 30.40
N TYR A 214 3.88 -61.62 29.98
CA TYR A 214 4.70 -61.88 28.79
C TYR A 214 6.20 -61.71 29.12
N ASP A 215 7.06 -62.52 28.51
CA ASP A 215 8.51 -62.29 28.51
C ASP A 215 8.89 -61.42 27.30
N ILE A 216 9.37 -60.20 27.55
CA ILE A 216 9.72 -59.19 26.54
C ILE A 216 10.84 -59.67 25.60
N ARG A 217 11.72 -60.58 26.04
CA ARG A 217 12.84 -61.05 25.21
C ARG A 217 12.40 -61.94 24.06
N THR A 218 11.31 -62.67 24.25
CA THR A 218 10.82 -63.67 23.28
C THR A 218 9.38 -63.41 22.84
N MET A 219 8.73 -62.40 23.43
CA MET A 219 7.30 -62.10 23.29
C MET A 219 6.38 -63.30 23.53
N ARG A 220 6.81 -64.23 24.39
CA ARG A 220 6.04 -65.42 24.73
C ARG A 220 5.12 -65.13 25.91
N PRO A 221 3.83 -65.52 25.83
CA PRO A 221 2.94 -65.47 26.99
C PRO A 221 3.40 -66.48 28.03
N LEU A 222 3.47 -66.05 29.29
CA LEU A 222 3.65 -66.89 30.48
C LEU A 222 2.28 -67.25 31.06
N VAL A 223 2.27 -68.09 32.10
CA VAL A 223 1.04 -68.50 32.78
C VAL A 223 0.33 -67.24 33.33
N PRO A 224 -0.93 -66.95 32.92
CA PRO A 224 -1.65 -65.79 33.39
C PRO A 224 -2.05 -65.96 34.86
N MET A 225 -2.08 -64.85 35.60
CA MET A 225 -2.42 -64.88 37.03
C MET A 225 -3.91 -64.60 37.23
N PRO A 226 -4.66 -65.47 37.94
CA PRO A 226 -6.08 -65.29 38.15
C PRO A 226 -6.36 -64.16 39.14
N PHE A 227 -7.30 -63.28 38.80
CA PHE A 227 -7.81 -62.23 39.68
C PHE A 227 -9.32 -62.03 39.43
N PRO A 228 -10.19 -62.79 40.14
CA PRO A 228 -11.62 -62.87 39.84
C PRO A 228 -12.39 -61.54 39.91
N THR A 229 -11.96 -60.62 40.77
CA THR A 229 -12.60 -59.31 40.98
C THR A 229 -12.37 -58.33 39.81
N GLY A 230 -11.54 -58.71 38.83
CA GLY A 230 -11.20 -57.88 37.67
C GLY A 230 -10.03 -56.93 37.96
N PRO A 231 -8.82 -57.20 37.42
CA PRO A 231 -7.65 -56.36 37.60
C PRO A 231 -7.80 -55.08 36.77
N CYS A 232 -7.63 -53.93 37.43
CA CYS A 232 -7.70 -52.62 36.79
C CYS A 232 -6.39 -51.83 36.89
N PHE A 233 -5.57 -52.12 37.90
CA PHE A 233 -4.29 -51.47 38.12
C PHE A 233 -3.20 -52.48 38.45
N LEU A 234 -1.98 -52.22 37.95
CA LEU A 234 -0.83 -53.09 38.12
C LEU A 234 0.37 -52.26 38.61
N LYS A 235 1.02 -52.73 39.68
CA LYS A 235 2.29 -52.16 40.16
C LYS A 235 3.26 -53.25 40.56
N MET A 236 4.38 -53.33 39.86
CA MET A 236 5.50 -54.21 40.18
C MET A 236 6.35 -53.59 41.28
N HIS A 237 6.88 -54.43 42.18
CA HIS A 237 7.68 -53.94 43.29
C HIS A 237 9.06 -53.44 42.79
N PRO A 238 9.49 -52.20 43.12
CA PRO A 238 10.67 -51.59 42.51
C PRO A 238 11.98 -52.32 42.82
N LYS A 239 12.06 -53.00 43.98
CA LYS A 239 13.23 -53.80 44.39
C LYS A 239 13.08 -55.30 44.14
N LEU A 240 11.85 -55.80 43.98
CA LEU A 240 11.56 -57.23 43.89
C LEU A 240 10.92 -57.49 42.53
N SER A 241 11.74 -57.90 41.56
CA SER A 241 11.35 -57.95 40.15
C SER A 241 10.24 -58.95 39.79
N THR A 242 9.87 -59.84 40.72
CA THR A 242 8.82 -60.86 40.50
C THR A 242 7.55 -60.61 41.31
N THR A 243 7.58 -59.69 42.29
CA THR A 243 6.40 -59.35 43.10
C THR A 243 5.56 -58.28 42.41
N VAL A 244 4.25 -58.52 42.33
CA VAL A 244 3.28 -57.57 41.78
C VAL A 244 2.15 -57.29 42.76
N PHE A 245 1.66 -56.06 42.71
CA PHE A 245 0.44 -55.57 43.32
C PHE A 245 -0.62 -55.47 42.23
N ILE A 246 -1.70 -56.23 42.39
CA ILE A 246 -2.84 -56.24 41.47
C ILE A 246 -4.03 -55.66 42.22
N ALA A 247 -4.65 -54.60 41.70
CA ALA A 247 -5.78 -53.96 42.34
C ALA A 247 -7.02 -53.88 41.44
N SER A 248 -8.19 -54.01 42.06
CA SER A 248 -9.51 -53.80 41.46
C SER A 248 -9.99 -52.37 41.67
N ARG A 249 -11.00 -51.93 40.89
CA ARG A 249 -11.71 -50.67 41.14
C ARG A 249 -12.47 -50.64 42.46
N SER A 250 -12.86 -51.79 43.02
CA SER A 250 -13.56 -51.88 44.31
C SER A 250 -12.63 -51.82 45.53
N GLY A 251 -11.32 -51.59 45.34
CA GLY A 251 -10.36 -51.45 46.43
C GLY A 251 -9.78 -52.76 46.97
N GLN A 252 -10.14 -53.91 46.38
CA GLN A 252 -9.47 -55.18 46.68
C GLN A 252 -8.12 -55.20 45.95
N PHE A 253 -7.04 -55.52 46.66
CA PHE A 253 -5.71 -55.71 46.06
C PHE A 253 -5.01 -56.97 46.57
N HIS A 254 -4.24 -57.60 45.69
CA HIS A 254 -3.44 -58.79 45.97
C HIS A 254 -1.95 -58.49 45.80
N VAL A 255 -1.13 -59.06 46.68
CA VAL A 255 0.32 -59.09 46.53
C VAL A 255 0.70 -60.53 46.19
N CYS A 256 1.26 -60.72 44.99
CA CYS A 256 1.57 -62.05 44.46
C CYS A 256 3.00 -62.09 43.91
N ASP A 257 3.64 -63.25 43.99
CA ASP A 257 4.87 -63.54 43.25
C ASP A 257 4.56 -64.24 41.93
N ILE A 258 5.05 -63.72 40.81
CA ILE A 258 4.90 -64.30 39.47
C ILE A 258 5.57 -65.69 39.41
N GLY A 259 6.65 -65.90 40.18
CA GLY A 259 7.35 -67.19 40.25
C GLY A 259 6.59 -68.26 41.04
N ASN A 260 5.70 -67.85 41.94
CA ASN A 260 4.93 -68.74 42.79
C ASN A 260 3.46 -68.27 42.89
N THR A 261 2.64 -68.71 41.94
CA THR A 261 1.22 -68.34 41.82
C THR A 261 0.33 -68.85 42.98
N SER A 262 0.88 -69.61 43.92
CA SER A 262 0.14 -70.11 45.10
C SER A 262 0.24 -69.18 46.31
N ASP A 263 1.23 -68.29 46.36
CA ASP A 263 1.49 -67.38 47.48
C ASP A 263 0.86 -66.01 47.21
N ILE A 264 -0.45 -65.90 47.49
CA ILE A 264 -1.27 -64.72 47.25
C ILE A 264 -1.70 -64.12 48.59
N HIS A 265 -1.28 -62.88 48.87
CA HIS A 265 -1.75 -62.12 50.02
C HIS A 265 -2.93 -61.22 49.64
N PHE A 266 -4.02 -61.32 50.40
CA PHE A 266 -5.27 -60.60 50.17
C PHE A 266 -5.39 -59.38 51.09
N TYR A 267 -5.76 -58.23 50.52
CA TYR A 267 -6.04 -57.00 51.26
C TYR A 267 -7.24 -56.24 50.65
N GLN A 268 -7.90 -55.43 51.49
CA GLN A 268 -9.07 -54.62 51.10
C GLN A 268 -8.92 -53.20 51.63
N VAL A 269 -9.04 -52.21 50.74
CA VAL A 269 -9.07 -50.78 51.08
C VAL A 269 -10.48 -50.38 51.51
N ASN A 270 -10.59 -49.64 52.61
CA ASN A 270 -11.85 -49.10 53.13
C ASN A 270 -12.28 -47.83 52.38
N THR A 271 -12.53 -47.94 51.07
CA THR A 271 -13.08 -46.82 50.28
C THR A 271 -14.61 -46.84 50.28
N SER A 272 -15.22 -45.66 50.32
CA SER A 272 -16.69 -45.48 50.17
C SER A 272 -17.14 -45.42 48.71
N SER A 273 -16.18 -45.36 47.78
CA SER A 273 -16.38 -45.25 46.34
C SER A 273 -15.46 -46.24 45.61
N TYR A 274 -15.05 -45.92 44.37
CA TYR A 274 -14.08 -46.71 43.61
C TYR A 274 -12.70 -46.05 43.57
N VAL A 275 -11.68 -46.88 43.45
CA VAL A 275 -10.28 -46.48 43.29
C VAL A 275 -10.03 -46.04 41.85
N ASN A 276 -9.41 -44.88 41.69
CA ASN A 276 -9.07 -44.28 40.39
C ASN A 276 -7.57 -44.31 40.08
N ALA A 277 -6.72 -44.26 41.10
CA ALA A 277 -5.28 -44.23 40.93
C ALA A 277 -4.57 -44.97 42.06
N ILE A 278 -3.46 -45.61 41.72
CA ILE A 278 -2.57 -46.31 42.65
C ILE A 278 -1.12 -45.98 42.29
N ASP A 279 -0.27 -45.85 43.30
CA ASP A 279 1.17 -45.84 43.08
C ASP A 279 1.92 -46.49 44.25
N LEU A 280 3.12 -46.99 43.96
CA LEU A 280 3.99 -47.65 44.92
C LEU A 280 5.25 -46.81 45.12
N SER A 281 5.65 -46.62 46.37
CA SER A 281 6.86 -45.86 46.73
C SER A 281 8.13 -46.47 46.16
N ALA A 282 9.15 -45.65 45.91
CA ALA A 282 10.43 -46.11 45.39
C ALA A 282 11.18 -47.04 46.36
N SER A 283 10.94 -46.91 47.67
CA SER A 283 11.43 -47.84 48.69
C SER A 283 10.77 -49.22 48.61
N GLY A 284 9.54 -49.29 48.07
CA GLY A 284 8.67 -50.46 48.06
C GLY A 284 7.88 -50.67 49.36
N GLU A 285 7.97 -49.73 50.31
CA GLU A 285 7.44 -49.91 51.68
C GLU A 285 6.08 -49.23 51.92
N MET A 286 5.69 -48.32 51.03
CA MET A 286 4.40 -47.61 51.04
C MET A 286 3.63 -47.76 49.73
N LEU A 287 2.31 -47.87 49.83
CA LEU A 287 1.36 -47.98 48.73
C LEU A 287 0.23 -46.95 48.94
N ALA A 288 -0.07 -46.16 47.92
CA ALA A 288 -1.09 -45.11 47.99
C ALA A 288 -2.23 -45.38 47.01
N PHE A 289 -3.47 -45.18 47.47
CA PHE A 289 -4.68 -45.24 46.67
C PHE A 289 -5.42 -43.89 46.68
N GLY A 290 -5.94 -43.50 45.52
CA GLY A 290 -6.80 -42.33 45.36
C GLY A 290 -8.19 -42.77 44.95
N ASP A 291 -9.20 -42.35 45.71
CA ASP A 291 -10.59 -42.68 45.42
C ASP A 291 -11.35 -41.54 44.73
N ALA A 292 -12.52 -41.87 44.19
CA ALA A 292 -13.41 -40.90 43.57
C ALA A 292 -14.09 -39.96 44.59
N ALA A 293 -14.03 -40.26 45.89
CA ALA A 293 -14.54 -39.42 46.97
C ALA A 293 -13.50 -38.42 47.50
N SER A 294 -12.37 -38.24 46.80
CA SER A 294 -11.26 -37.32 47.14
C SER A 294 -10.41 -37.75 48.34
N PHE A 295 -10.50 -39.00 48.78
CA PHE A 295 -9.65 -39.59 49.82
C PHE A 295 -8.38 -40.22 49.23
N VAL A 296 -7.26 -39.96 49.92
CA VAL A 296 -5.98 -40.64 49.72
C VAL A 296 -5.80 -41.64 50.86
N HIS A 297 -5.68 -42.92 50.54
CA HIS A 297 -5.42 -43.99 51.49
C HIS A 297 -3.95 -44.42 51.40
N LEU A 298 -3.22 -44.38 52.51
CA LEU A 298 -1.81 -44.81 52.58
C LEU A 298 -1.69 -46.11 53.37
N TRP A 299 -1.02 -47.08 52.76
CA TRP A 299 -0.71 -48.39 53.32
C TRP A 299 0.80 -48.54 53.47
N GLU A 300 1.23 -49.18 54.56
CA GLU A 300 2.65 -49.40 54.86
C GLU A 300 2.92 -50.88 55.19
N ASP A 301 4.11 -51.35 54.81
CA ASP A 301 4.64 -52.68 55.17
C ASP A 301 5.15 -52.71 56.62
N ARG A 302 5.62 -51.57 57.16
CA ARG A 302 6.21 -51.47 58.53
C ARG A 302 5.96 -50.11 59.19
N LYS A 303 6.10 -50.04 60.52
CA LYS A 303 5.75 -48.85 61.37
C LYS A 303 6.63 -47.61 61.21
N GLU A 304 7.68 -47.69 60.41
CA GLU A 304 8.56 -46.56 60.06
C GLU A 304 8.91 -46.60 58.57
N ALA A 305 7.92 -46.88 57.71
CA ALA A 305 8.13 -46.85 56.27
C ALA A 305 8.56 -45.44 55.84
N LYS A 306 9.44 -45.37 54.83
CA LYS A 306 9.81 -44.12 54.14
C LYS A 306 9.46 -44.22 52.67
N ILE A 307 9.18 -43.09 52.02
CA ILE A 307 8.90 -43.07 50.58
C ILE A 307 10.18 -43.43 49.81
N ASN A 308 11.33 -42.87 50.22
CA ASN A 308 12.62 -43.15 49.59
C ASN A 308 13.65 -43.64 50.61
N ALA A 309 14.63 -44.42 50.14
CA ALA A 309 15.78 -44.81 50.95
C ALA A 309 16.68 -43.60 51.30
N TYR A 310 16.80 -42.66 50.34
CA TYR A 310 17.54 -41.40 50.49
C TYR A 310 16.68 -40.27 49.92
N SER A 311 16.27 -39.33 50.78
CA SER A 311 15.44 -38.19 50.39
C SER A 311 16.18 -36.88 50.56
N ASN A 312 16.04 -35.98 49.58
CA ASN A 312 16.51 -34.62 49.70
C ASN A 312 15.67 -33.85 50.74
N PRO A 313 16.26 -32.91 51.49
CA PRO A 313 15.51 -32.08 52.42
C PRO A 313 14.47 -31.24 51.69
N ILE A 314 13.34 -31.00 52.37
CA ILE A 314 12.26 -30.16 51.86
C ILE A 314 12.43 -28.74 52.39
N GLU A 315 12.21 -27.75 51.53
CA GLU A 315 12.21 -26.34 51.91
C GLU A 315 10.89 -25.96 52.58
N LEU A 316 10.93 -25.61 53.86
CA LEU A 316 9.76 -25.07 54.56
C LEU A 316 9.72 -23.54 54.46
N PRO A 317 8.53 -22.90 54.45
CA PRO A 317 8.43 -21.46 54.35
C PRO A 317 9.02 -20.79 55.61
N THR A 318 10.02 -19.94 55.44
CA THR A 318 10.54 -19.07 56.51
C THR A 318 9.58 -17.88 56.67
N ILE A 319 8.68 -17.93 57.66
CA ILE A 319 7.79 -16.80 57.97
C ILE A 319 8.62 -15.74 58.70
N GLN A 320 9.16 -14.77 57.98
CA GLN A 320 9.66 -13.54 58.60
C GLN A 320 8.46 -12.61 58.81
N THR A 321 8.10 -12.34 60.07
CA THR A 321 7.09 -11.33 60.39
C THR A 321 7.64 -9.94 60.07
N PRO A 322 7.08 -9.22 59.09
CA PRO A 322 7.56 -7.86 58.79
C PRO A 322 7.24 -6.94 59.98
N PRO A 323 8.08 -5.93 60.25
CA PRO A 323 7.78 -4.92 61.27
C PRO A 323 6.56 -4.10 60.86
N ASN A 324 5.64 -3.86 61.80
CA ASN A 324 4.50 -2.96 61.57
C ASN A 324 5.00 -1.51 61.53
N ILE A 325 5.00 -0.90 60.34
CA ILE A 325 5.39 0.50 60.14
C ILE A 325 4.18 1.31 59.72
N THR A 326 3.91 2.40 60.44
CA THR A 326 2.91 3.41 60.07
C THR A 326 3.56 4.45 59.15
N THR A 327 3.06 4.59 57.93
CA THR A 327 3.49 5.63 56.99
C THR A 327 2.93 6.98 57.44
N SER A 328 3.78 7.85 57.98
CA SER A 328 3.46 9.24 58.32
C SER A 328 4.49 10.17 57.67
N GLU A 329 4.22 11.48 57.59
CA GLU A 329 5.22 12.46 57.12
C GLU A 329 6.51 12.46 57.95
N ARG A 330 6.46 11.95 59.19
CA ARG A 330 7.63 11.79 60.08
C ARG A 330 8.38 10.48 59.87
N SER A 331 7.82 9.54 59.11
CA SER A 331 8.42 8.24 58.82
C SER A 331 9.20 8.31 57.49
N SER A 332 10.53 8.38 57.54
CA SER A 332 11.32 8.40 56.30
C SER A 332 11.22 7.07 55.53
N LEU A 333 11.22 7.13 54.20
CA LEU A 333 11.24 5.94 53.34
C LEU A 333 12.57 5.16 53.46
N SER A 334 13.60 5.76 54.04
CA SER A 334 14.90 5.12 54.31
C SER A 334 14.96 4.28 55.59
N LEU A 335 13.87 4.22 56.37
CA LEU A 335 13.82 3.55 57.67
C LEU A 335 14.16 2.05 57.60
N ILE A 336 13.75 1.38 56.52
CA ILE A 336 14.18 0.01 56.20
C ILE A 336 15.18 0.09 55.04
N GLY A 337 16.44 -0.24 55.32
CA GLY A 337 17.46 -0.40 54.29
C GLY A 337 17.25 -1.67 53.45
N MET A 338 17.68 -1.63 52.19
CA MET A 338 17.74 -2.84 51.37
C MET A 338 18.85 -3.77 51.90
N PRO A 339 18.65 -5.10 51.84
CA PRO A 339 19.73 -6.03 52.11
C PRO A 339 20.86 -5.84 51.07
N TYR A 340 22.06 -6.31 51.42
CA TYR A 340 23.20 -6.27 50.50
C TYR A 340 22.87 -7.04 49.21
N TYR A 341 23.00 -6.38 48.06
CA TYR A 341 22.72 -6.92 46.74
C TYR A 341 23.99 -7.04 45.90
N LYS A 342 24.08 -8.07 45.06
CA LYS A 342 25.21 -8.31 44.13
C LYS A 342 24.85 -8.03 42.67
N GLU A 343 23.56 -7.93 42.37
CA GLU A 343 23.00 -7.81 41.02
C GLU A 343 22.27 -6.47 40.87
N PRO A 344 22.06 -5.98 39.63
CA PRO A 344 21.28 -4.78 39.38
C PRO A 344 19.84 -4.93 39.92
N LEU A 345 19.40 -3.92 40.65
CA LEU A 345 18.05 -3.86 41.21
C LEU A 345 17.00 -3.65 40.10
N LEU A 346 15.75 -4.02 40.38
CA LEU A 346 14.62 -3.79 39.48
C LEU A 346 14.38 -2.29 39.18
N SER A 347 14.86 -1.40 40.04
CA SER A 347 14.76 0.06 39.89
C SER A 347 15.67 0.64 38.81
N VAL A 348 16.54 -0.15 38.17
CA VAL A 348 17.43 0.30 37.10
C VAL A 348 16.61 0.63 35.84
N TRP A 349 16.75 1.86 35.35
CA TRP A 349 16.02 2.33 34.16
C TRP A 349 16.85 2.13 32.88
N PRO A 350 16.30 1.50 31.82
CA PRO A 350 16.99 1.33 30.55
C PRO A 350 17.31 2.68 29.86
N SER A 351 18.49 2.79 29.22
CA SER A 351 18.96 4.02 28.57
C SER A 351 18.17 4.42 27.31
N ASN A 352 17.43 3.49 26.71
CA ASN A 352 16.55 3.71 25.56
C ASN A 352 15.19 4.30 25.95
N MET A 353 14.84 4.34 27.24
CA MET A 353 13.53 4.80 27.72
C MET A 353 13.59 6.31 28.03
N ARG A 354 13.66 7.12 26.95
CA ARG A 354 13.67 8.59 27.01
C ARG A 354 12.25 9.14 26.92
N PHE A 355 11.91 10.07 27.81
CA PHE A 355 10.64 10.78 27.82
C PHE A 355 10.87 12.26 27.59
N GLU A 356 10.15 12.85 26.64
CA GLU A 356 10.12 14.29 26.43
C GLU A 356 9.14 14.90 27.45
N VAL A 357 9.61 15.84 28.27
CA VAL A 357 8.81 16.50 29.31
C VAL A 357 8.24 17.82 28.75
N GLY A 358 6.96 18.11 29.03
CA GLY A 358 6.33 19.40 28.69
C GLY A 358 5.45 19.42 27.43
N ASN A 359 4.94 18.27 26.97
CA ASN A 359 3.96 18.27 25.88
C ASN A 359 2.63 18.92 26.32
N PRO A 360 1.99 19.72 25.44
CA PRO A 360 0.65 20.23 25.71
C PRO A 360 -0.35 19.07 25.83
N PRO A 361 -1.47 19.26 26.55
CA PRO A 361 -2.51 18.25 26.64
C PRO A 361 -3.01 17.87 25.22
N PRO A 362 -3.29 16.58 24.96
CA PRO A 362 -3.80 16.14 23.67
C PRO A 362 -5.13 16.85 23.37
N LYS A 363 -5.26 17.36 22.14
CA LYS A 363 -6.52 17.97 21.68
C LYS A 363 -7.58 16.88 21.51
N ILE A 364 -8.83 17.19 21.83
CA ILE A 364 -9.97 16.31 21.57
C ILE A 364 -10.18 16.23 20.06
N ASP A 365 -10.39 15.02 19.53
CA ASP A 365 -10.66 14.77 18.12
C ASP A 365 -11.89 15.59 17.66
N PRO A 366 -11.81 16.37 16.56
CA PRO A 366 -12.94 17.14 16.06
C PRO A 366 -14.18 16.28 15.77
N ASP A 367 -14.02 15.00 15.41
CA ASP A 367 -15.16 14.09 15.19
C ASP A 367 -15.92 13.78 16.48
N ILE A 368 -15.22 13.73 17.62
CA ILE A 368 -15.84 13.57 18.94
C ILE A 368 -16.62 14.83 19.31
N LEU A 369 -16.07 16.01 19.03
CA LEU A 369 -16.73 17.28 19.29
C LEU A 369 -17.99 17.46 18.44
N ASN A 370 -17.92 17.08 17.16
CA ASN A 370 -19.04 17.18 16.22
C ASN A 370 -20.19 16.22 16.54
N ASN A 371 -19.88 15.02 17.07
CA ASN A 371 -20.88 14.00 17.41
C ASN A 371 -21.28 14.00 18.90
N MET A 372 -20.76 14.96 19.68
CA MET A 372 -21.02 15.05 21.12
C MET A 372 -22.47 15.43 21.40
N LYS A 373 -23.18 14.57 22.14
CA LYS A 373 -24.49 14.85 22.72
C LYS A 373 -24.32 15.31 24.16
N MET A 374 -24.74 16.53 24.43
CA MET A 374 -24.78 17.07 25.79
C MET A 374 -25.99 16.53 26.53
N ILE A 375 -25.78 15.94 27.70
CA ILE A 375 -26.82 15.67 28.69
C ILE A 375 -26.38 16.36 29.98
N ASP A 376 -27.16 17.35 30.41
CA ASP A 376 -26.80 18.30 31.46
C ASP A 376 -25.46 19.02 31.17
N PHE A 377 -24.45 18.82 32.02
CA PHE A 377 -23.10 19.39 31.88
C PHE A 377 -22.08 18.40 31.28
N VAL A 378 -22.48 17.16 30.99
CA VAL A 378 -21.59 16.10 30.52
C VAL A 378 -21.84 15.81 29.04
N GLY A 379 -20.79 15.89 28.23
CA GLY A 379 -20.81 15.53 26.82
C GLY A 379 -20.53 14.05 26.60
N TYR A 380 -21.47 13.35 25.95
CA TYR A 380 -21.34 11.95 25.56
C TYR A 380 -21.12 11.86 24.06
N SER A 381 -20.06 11.17 23.63
CA SER A 381 -19.81 10.86 22.21
C SER A 381 -19.34 9.41 22.08
N PRO A 382 -19.73 8.70 21.01
CA PRO A 382 -19.09 7.43 20.65
C PRO A 382 -17.59 7.63 20.44
N ASN A 383 -16.76 6.69 20.90
CA ASN A 383 -15.32 6.73 20.66
C ASN A 383 -15.04 6.30 19.20
N PRO A 384 -14.41 7.15 18.37
CA PRO A 384 -14.13 6.82 16.96
C PRO A 384 -13.09 5.70 16.80
N GLY A 385 -12.31 5.37 17.84
CA GLY A 385 -11.31 4.31 17.78
C GLY A 385 -10.02 4.68 17.04
N ASN A 386 -9.88 5.95 16.62
CA ASN A 386 -8.72 6.47 15.87
C ASN A 386 -7.42 6.44 16.68
N MET A 387 -7.50 6.57 18.01
CA MET A 387 -6.34 6.56 18.91
C MET A 387 -6.39 5.39 19.89
N LYS A 388 -5.22 4.83 20.19
CA LYS A 388 -5.10 3.83 21.26
C LYS A 388 -5.22 4.52 22.62
N ARG A 389 -5.82 3.83 23.60
CA ARG A 389 -5.88 4.31 24.99
C ARG A 389 -4.46 4.62 25.50
N ASN A 390 -4.28 5.82 26.07
CA ASN A 390 -3.00 6.32 26.61
C ASN A 390 -1.87 6.53 25.57
N GLN A 391 -2.20 6.73 24.29
CA GLN A 391 -1.21 7.05 23.27
C GLN A 391 -0.68 8.49 23.43
N VAL A 392 0.62 8.64 23.65
CA VAL A 392 1.28 9.95 23.75
C VAL A 392 1.70 10.43 22.35
N VAL A 393 1.18 11.58 21.92
CA VAL A 393 1.55 12.22 20.65
C VAL A 393 2.90 12.94 20.83
N ARG A 394 3.89 12.64 19.98
CA ARG A 394 5.24 13.25 20.04
C ARG A 394 5.29 14.59 19.29
N TYR A 395 5.35 15.69 20.02
CA TYR A 395 5.58 17.02 19.47
C TYR A 395 7.08 17.35 19.33
N SER A 396 7.80 16.73 18.39
CA SER A 396 9.07 17.33 17.93
C SER A 396 8.87 18.76 17.38
N ARG A 397 9.68 19.71 17.85
CA ARG A 397 9.72 21.09 17.35
C ARG A 397 9.94 21.09 15.83
N LYS A 398 9.21 21.91 15.07
CA LYS A 398 9.50 22.17 13.64
C LYS A 398 10.97 22.57 13.52
N LYS A 399 11.83 21.65 13.09
CA LYS A 399 13.20 21.99 12.70
C LYS A 399 13.11 22.78 11.39
N HIS A 400 13.93 23.82 11.27
CA HIS A 400 14.16 24.52 10.01
C HIS A 400 14.40 23.50 8.88
N LYS A 401 13.71 23.66 7.74
CA LYS A 401 14.02 22.93 6.50
C LYS A 401 15.42 23.37 6.04
N ASP A 402 16.46 22.67 6.48
CA ASP A 402 17.82 22.76 5.91
C ASP A 402 17.85 22.03 4.55
N GLY A 403 17.18 22.61 3.57
CA GLY A 403 17.30 22.22 2.17
C GLY A 403 17.43 23.50 1.36
N THR A 404 18.67 23.95 1.14
CA THR A 404 18.95 25.07 0.24
C THR A 404 18.47 24.68 -1.16
N PRO A 405 17.46 25.36 -1.75
CA PRO A 405 17.15 25.19 -3.16
C PRO A 405 18.39 25.61 -3.98
N LYS A 406 18.68 24.93 -5.09
CA LYS A 406 19.73 25.39 -6.00
C LYS A 406 19.10 26.29 -7.07
N PHE A 407 19.28 27.60 -6.94
CA PHE A 407 18.97 28.55 -8.01
C PHE A 407 20.06 28.54 -9.08
N ARG A 408 19.72 28.84 -10.34
CA ARG A 408 20.69 28.91 -11.44
C ARG A 408 21.77 29.97 -11.17
N SER A 409 21.34 31.12 -10.62
CA SER A 409 22.21 32.19 -10.15
C SER A 409 23.17 31.78 -9.03
N GLU A 410 22.80 30.82 -8.18
CA GLU A 410 23.67 30.27 -7.13
C GLU A 410 24.63 29.21 -7.67
N LYS A 411 24.19 28.37 -8.62
CA LYS A 411 25.04 27.38 -9.29
C LYS A 411 26.21 28.03 -10.02
N GLU A 412 25.99 29.15 -10.71
CA GLU A 412 27.06 29.95 -11.34
C GLU A 412 28.07 30.50 -10.32
N ARG A 413 27.62 30.86 -9.11
CA ARG A 413 28.50 31.26 -8.00
C ARG A 413 29.21 30.06 -7.36
N GLU A 414 28.53 28.93 -7.23
CA GLU A 414 29.11 27.70 -6.67
C GLU A 414 30.21 27.12 -7.57
N LEU A 415 30.01 27.14 -8.90
CA LEU A 415 31.01 26.78 -9.91
C LEU A 415 32.31 27.60 -9.80
N GLN A 416 32.23 28.84 -9.29
CA GLN A 416 33.41 29.66 -8.98
C GLN A 416 34.06 29.32 -7.62
N SER A 417 33.33 28.65 -6.72
CA SER A 417 33.73 28.37 -5.34
C SER A 417 34.15 26.91 -5.04
N GLY A 418 33.98 26.00 -6.01
CA GLY A 418 34.64 24.68 -6.02
C GLY A 418 34.25 23.70 -4.90
N LYS A 419 32.98 23.68 -4.45
CA LYS A 419 32.50 22.66 -3.49
C LYS A 419 31.58 21.64 -4.13
N THR A 420 31.90 20.36 -3.93
CA THR A 420 31.06 19.20 -4.29
C THR A 420 30.78 18.40 -3.03
N GLU A 421 29.50 18.20 -2.68
CA GLU A 421 29.11 17.35 -1.54
C GLU A 421 28.75 15.93 -2.00
N LEU A 422 29.24 14.95 -1.23
CA LEU A 422 28.90 13.54 -1.31
C LEU A 422 27.66 13.26 -0.43
N ASP A 423 26.63 12.64 -1.01
CA ASP A 423 25.49 12.13 -0.25
C ASP A 423 25.88 10.85 0.50
N ALA A 424 25.93 10.94 1.84
CA ALA A 424 26.14 9.81 2.73
C ALA A 424 24.81 9.13 3.11
N THR A 425 24.86 7.81 3.08
CA THR A 425 23.84 6.84 3.48
C THR A 425 23.34 7.06 4.92
N SER A 426 22.04 7.29 5.07
CA SER A 426 21.34 7.06 6.34
C SER A 426 20.03 6.33 6.05
N THR A 427 19.58 5.50 6.98
CA THR A 427 18.34 4.69 6.99
C THR A 427 17.03 5.52 7.00
N LYS A 428 17.06 6.72 6.43
CA LYS A 428 15.91 7.60 6.22
C LYS A 428 15.53 7.59 4.74
N MET A 429 14.23 7.71 4.48
CA MET A 429 13.66 7.83 3.14
C MET A 429 14.49 8.75 2.23
N PRO A 430 14.90 8.31 1.03
CA PRO A 430 15.76 9.09 0.14
C PRO A 430 15.20 10.47 -0.20
N LYS A 431 16.08 11.47 -0.39
CA LYS A 431 15.70 12.88 -0.64
C LYS A 431 14.76 13.06 -1.84
N TYR A 432 14.89 12.23 -2.88
CA TYR A 432 14.11 12.33 -4.12
C TYR A 432 12.65 11.84 -3.98
N TYR A 433 12.29 11.17 -2.87
CA TYR A 433 10.89 10.85 -2.53
C TYR A 433 10.23 11.91 -1.66
N LYS A 434 10.95 12.94 -1.22
CA LYS A 434 10.36 14.00 -0.41
C LYS A 434 9.58 14.96 -1.29
N ARG A 435 8.65 15.68 -0.68
CA ARG A 435 7.84 16.70 -1.38
C ARG A 435 8.78 17.75 -1.98
N VAL A 436 8.67 17.95 -3.30
CA VAL A 436 9.42 18.96 -4.04
C VAL A 436 8.53 20.20 -4.26
N GLU A 437 9.05 21.37 -3.92
CA GLU A 437 8.35 22.65 -4.06
C GLU A 437 9.23 23.59 -4.88
N ILE A 438 8.62 24.32 -5.81
CA ILE A 438 9.34 25.33 -6.59
C ILE A 438 9.54 26.54 -5.66
N GLN A 439 10.77 26.97 -5.44
CA GLN A 439 11.04 28.19 -4.68
C GLN A 439 11.23 29.34 -5.65
N TYR A 440 10.62 30.48 -5.35
CA TYR A 440 10.64 31.66 -6.21
C TYR A 440 11.74 32.62 -5.76
N SER A 441 12.66 32.97 -6.67
CA SER A 441 13.60 34.07 -6.45
C SER A 441 12.98 35.40 -6.89
N ARG A 442 13.71 36.52 -6.70
CA ARG A 442 13.32 37.84 -7.23
C ARG A 442 13.11 37.83 -8.76
N PHE A 443 13.74 36.90 -9.47
CA PHE A 443 13.65 36.75 -10.92
C PHE A 443 12.55 35.77 -11.36
N GLY A 444 11.71 35.31 -10.42
CA GLY A 444 10.61 34.38 -10.68
C GLY A 444 11.07 32.94 -10.91
N VAL A 445 10.28 32.17 -11.66
CA VAL A 445 10.53 30.74 -11.92
C VAL A 445 11.70 30.50 -12.88
N ASP A 446 12.06 31.49 -13.71
CA ASP A 446 13.12 31.33 -14.72
C ASP A 446 14.51 31.06 -14.12
N ASP A 447 14.72 31.44 -12.86
CA ASP A 447 15.93 31.23 -12.08
C ASP A 447 15.95 29.88 -11.32
N PHE A 448 14.84 29.14 -11.32
CA PHE A 448 14.76 27.81 -10.71
C PHE A 448 15.39 26.75 -11.63
N ASP A 449 16.29 25.91 -11.10
CA ASP A 449 17.01 24.91 -11.89
C ASP A 449 16.25 23.58 -11.99
N PHE A 450 15.30 23.47 -12.92
CA PHE A 450 14.57 22.21 -13.19
C PHE A 450 15.47 21.07 -13.68
N GLU A 451 16.59 21.38 -14.34
CA GLU A 451 17.52 20.39 -14.90
C GLU A 451 18.29 19.62 -13.80
N PHE A 452 18.40 20.21 -12.61
CA PHE A 452 18.93 19.49 -11.44
C PHE A 452 18.04 18.31 -11.03
N TYR A 453 16.72 18.49 -11.10
CA TYR A 453 15.72 17.52 -10.66
C TYR A 453 15.33 16.51 -11.75
N ASN A 454 15.43 16.89 -13.02
CA ASN A 454 15.11 16.03 -14.15
C ASN A 454 16.22 16.04 -15.19
N LYS A 455 16.84 14.87 -15.37
CA LYS A 455 17.86 14.62 -16.41
C LYS A 455 17.37 13.67 -17.50
N SER A 456 16.12 13.25 -17.42
CA SER A 456 15.50 12.33 -18.38
C SER A 456 14.84 13.10 -19.53
N ARG A 457 14.52 12.41 -20.63
CA ARG A 457 13.72 13.00 -21.71
C ARG A 457 12.23 13.19 -21.39
N TYR A 458 11.74 12.65 -20.28
CA TYR A 458 10.31 12.72 -19.93
C TYR A 458 10.04 14.01 -19.16
N ALA A 459 8.95 14.67 -19.50
CA ALA A 459 8.56 15.92 -18.85
C ALA A 459 7.88 15.67 -17.50
N GLY A 460 8.28 16.45 -16.49
CA GLY A 460 7.60 16.51 -15.21
C GLY A 460 6.55 17.63 -15.16
N LEU A 461 5.69 17.62 -14.15
CA LEU A 461 4.61 18.61 -13.94
C LEU A 461 4.91 19.54 -12.76
N GLU A 462 4.58 20.82 -12.88
CA GLU A 462 4.79 21.81 -11.80
C GLU A 462 3.77 21.69 -10.64
N THR A 463 4.16 22.12 -9.42
CA THR A 463 3.39 21.88 -8.17
C THR A 463 2.56 23.04 -7.63
N HIS A 464 2.94 24.30 -7.89
CA HIS A 464 2.22 25.48 -7.38
C HIS A 464 0.98 25.84 -8.21
N ILE A 465 0.13 24.84 -8.44
CA ILE A 465 -1.14 24.96 -9.15
C ILE A 465 -2.19 24.29 -8.25
N ALA A 466 -3.38 24.87 -8.15
CA ALA A 466 -4.47 24.28 -7.38
C ALA A 466 -4.80 22.87 -7.90
N ASN A 467 -5.03 21.92 -6.98
CA ASN A 467 -5.28 20.51 -7.30
C ASN A 467 -4.08 19.80 -7.96
N SER A 468 -2.84 20.20 -7.65
CA SER A 468 -1.63 19.56 -8.20
C SER A 468 -1.45 18.10 -7.79
N TYR A 469 -2.17 17.62 -6.76
CA TYR A 469 -2.21 16.19 -6.40
C TYR A 469 -2.65 15.29 -7.58
N CYS A 470 -3.38 15.83 -8.56
CA CYS A 470 -3.77 15.12 -9.78
C CYS A 470 -2.58 14.79 -10.70
N ASN A 471 -1.45 15.49 -10.59
CA ASN A 471 -0.28 15.34 -11.46
C ASN A 471 0.20 13.89 -11.56
N SER A 472 0.23 13.16 -10.43
CA SER A 472 0.65 11.75 -10.42
C SER A 472 -0.22 10.88 -11.32
N LEU A 473 -1.55 11.10 -11.31
CA LEU A 473 -2.46 10.35 -12.18
C LEU A 473 -2.39 10.82 -13.63
N LEU A 474 -2.25 12.12 -13.87
CA LEU A 474 -2.10 12.66 -15.24
C LEU A 474 -0.89 12.06 -15.95
N GLN A 475 0.23 11.87 -15.24
CA GLN A 475 1.40 11.16 -15.76
C GLN A 475 1.08 9.70 -16.10
N VAL A 476 0.38 8.96 -15.22
CA VAL A 476 -0.03 7.57 -15.49
C VAL A 476 -0.93 7.47 -16.72
N LEU A 477 -1.90 8.38 -16.87
CA LEU A 477 -2.77 8.43 -18.04
C LEU A 477 -2.01 8.75 -19.33
N PHE A 478 -0.99 9.62 -19.28
CA PHE A 478 -0.13 9.94 -20.43
C PHE A 478 0.64 8.72 -20.93
N PHE A 479 1.22 7.94 -20.01
CA PHE A 479 1.95 6.72 -20.35
C PHE A 479 1.06 5.53 -20.70
N THR A 480 -0.27 5.71 -20.76
CA THR A 480 -1.22 4.71 -21.31
C THR A 480 -1.33 4.93 -22.83
N PRO A 481 -0.65 4.15 -23.69
CA PRO A 481 -0.44 4.53 -25.10
C PRO A 481 -1.74 4.67 -25.90
N VAL A 482 -2.69 3.76 -25.69
CA VAL A 482 -3.99 3.78 -26.39
C VAL A 482 -4.83 4.99 -25.97
N LEU A 483 -4.83 5.34 -24.67
CA LEU A 483 -5.53 6.53 -24.18
C LEU A 483 -4.94 7.82 -24.76
N ARG A 484 -3.60 7.89 -24.84
CA ARG A 484 -2.89 9.01 -25.47
C ARG A 484 -3.32 9.19 -26.93
N LEU A 485 -3.43 8.11 -27.70
CA LEU A 485 -3.95 8.17 -29.07
C LEU A 485 -5.42 8.60 -29.16
N ILE A 486 -6.29 8.12 -28.26
CA ILE A 486 -7.71 8.52 -28.21
C ILE A 486 -7.83 10.04 -27.98
N THR A 487 -7.15 10.58 -26.97
CA THR A 487 -7.19 12.02 -26.67
C THR A 487 -6.61 12.87 -27.79
N ARG A 488 -5.53 12.39 -28.45
CA ARG A 488 -4.94 13.03 -29.63
C ARG A 488 -5.91 13.06 -30.82
N SER A 489 -6.67 11.99 -31.05
CA SER A 489 -7.70 12.00 -32.08
C SER A 489 -8.85 12.94 -31.70
N HIS A 490 -9.26 12.95 -30.43
CA HIS A 490 -10.35 13.83 -29.96
C HIS A 490 -10.05 15.32 -30.14
N ILE A 491 -8.81 15.79 -29.89
CA ILE A 491 -8.43 17.19 -30.16
C ILE A 491 -8.49 17.53 -31.67
N GLY A 492 -8.28 16.54 -32.54
CA GLY A 492 -8.42 16.67 -33.99
C GLY A 492 -9.86 16.87 -34.44
N THR A 493 -10.85 16.43 -33.65
CA THR A 493 -12.28 16.54 -33.98
C THR A 493 -12.92 17.85 -33.49
N ALA A 494 -14.05 18.24 -34.10
CA ALA A 494 -14.83 19.42 -33.73
C ALA A 494 -15.64 19.20 -32.43
N CYS A 495 -15.00 19.31 -31.27
CA CYS A 495 -15.67 19.14 -29.97
C CYS A 495 -16.33 20.44 -29.47
N THR A 496 -17.67 20.44 -29.37
CA THR A 496 -18.50 21.60 -28.99
C THR A 496 -18.55 21.89 -27.49
N LYS A 497 -18.20 20.92 -26.63
CA LYS A 497 -18.19 21.12 -25.17
C LYS A 497 -17.07 22.08 -24.76
N GLU A 498 -17.42 23.15 -24.04
CA GLU A 498 -16.48 24.20 -23.64
C GLU A 498 -15.39 23.68 -22.68
N ASN A 499 -15.77 23.14 -21.52
CA ASN A 499 -14.85 22.59 -20.51
C ASN A 499 -14.68 21.07 -20.68
N CYS A 500 -14.32 20.62 -21.88
CA CYS A 500 -14.12 19.20 -22.19
C CYS A 500 -12.76 18.72 -21.63
N LEU A 501 -12.77 17.87 -20.60
CA LEU A 501 -11.53 17.35 -20.01
C LEU A 501 -10.74 16.47 -20.98
N CYS A 502 -11.39 15.76 -21.90
CA CYS A 502 -10.71 14.98 -22.93
C CYS A 502 -9.87 15.86 -23.87
N CYS A 503 -10.37 17.05 -24.24
CA CYS A 503 -9.61 18.00 -25.04
C CYS A 503 -8.42 18.57 -24.28
N GLU A 504 -8.64 19.02 -23.04
CA GLU A 504 -7.57 19.57 -22.20
C GLU A 504 -6.48 18.53 -21.90
N LEU A 505 -6.87 17.27 -21.70
CA LEU A 505 -5.94 16.15 -21.53
C LEU A 505 -5.14 15.90 -22.81
N GLY A 506 -5.78 15.96 -23.99
CA GLY A 506 -5.08 15.83 -25.28
C GLY A 506 -4.11 16.98 -25.55
N PHE A 507 -4.46 18.21 -25.16
CA PHE A 507 -3.55 19.36 -25.22
C PHE A 507 -2.33 19.16 -24.32
N LEU A 508 -2.56 18.75 -23.06
CA LEU A 508 -1.51 18.45 -22.09
C LEU A 508 -0.60 17.31 -22.56
N PHE A 509 -1.16 16.20 -23.04
CA PHE A 509 -0.37 15.05 -23.49
C PHE A 509 0.54 15.40 -24.65
N ARG A 510 0.05 16.18 -25.61
CA ARG A 510 0.93 16.58 -26.70
C ARG A 510 1.92 17.67 -26.31
N MET A 511 1.63 18.47 -25.29
CA MET A 511 2.65 19.30 -24.67
C MET A 511 3.76 18.46 -24.03
N LEU A 512 3.41 17.37 -23.32
CA LEU A 512 4.37 16.43 -22.74
C LEU A 512 5.20 15.70 -23.81
N GLU A 513 4.62 15.34 -24.96
CA GLU A 513 5.35 14.77 -26.11
C GLU A 513 6.41 15.75 -26.65
N ASN A 514 6.05 17.03 -26.79
CA ASN A 514 6.93 18.06 -27.33
C ASN A 514 8.04 18.48 -26.36
N ALA A 515 7.87 18.20 -25.06
CA ALA A 515 8.70 18.74 -24.00
C ALA A 515 10.12 18.20 -23.90
N ARG A 516 10.37 16.95 -24.31
CA ARG A 516 11.71 16.32 -24.33
C ARG A 516 12.56 16.61 -23.08
N GLY A 517 11.95 16.54 -21.89
CA GLY A 517 12.59 16.73 -20.58
C GLY A 517 12.34 18.09 -19.92
N ARG A 518 11.79 19.08 -20.66
CA ARG A 518 11.34 20.34 -20.08
C ARG A 518 10.11 20.12 -19.19
N ASN A 519 9.99 20.90 -18.13
CA ASN A 519 8.82 20.91 -17.26
C ASN A 519 7.59 21.51 -17.96
N CYS A 520 6.42 20.97 -17.63
CA CYS A 520 5.12 21.38 -18.17
C CYS A 520 4.15 21.78 -17.05
N GLN A 521 3.12 22.57 -17.38
CA GLN A 521 2.06 22.93 -16.45
C GLN A 521 0.73 22.28 -16.84
N ALA A 522 0.03 21.70 -15.88
CA ALA A 522 -1.33 21.19 -16.10
C ALA A 522 -2.40 22.27 -15.83
N SER A 523 -2.05 23.56 -15.87
CA SER A 523 -2.91 24.68 -15.41
C SER A 523 -4.24 24.76 -16.15
N ASN A 524 -4.25 24.65 -17.49
CA ASN A 524 -5.49 24.70 -18.29
C ASN A 524 -6.44 23.53 -17.93
N PHE A 525 -5.91 22.32 -17.83
CA PHE A 525 -6.67 21.13 -17.42
C PHE A 525 -7.22 21.27 -16.00
N LEU A 526 -6.38 21.64 -15.03
CA LEU A 526 -6.79 21.77 -13.63
C LEU A 526 -7.79 22.91 -13.43
N ARG A 527 -7.70 23.98 -14.23
CA ARG A 527 -8.69 25.05 -14.26
C ARG A 527 -10.02 24.55 -14.81
N ALA A 528 -10.03 23.88 -15.95
CA ALA A 528 -11.24 23.28 -16.51
C ALA A 528 -11.88 22.30 -15.51
N PHE A 529 -11.09 21.46 -14.85
CA PHE A 529 -11.53 20.55 -13.79
C PHE A 529 -12.18 21.30 -12.60
N SER A 530 -11.58 22.40 -12.16
CA SER A 530 -12.08 23.21 -11.04
C SER A 530 -13.43 23.89 -11.34
N THR A 531 -13.79 24.06 -12.61
CA THR A 531 -15.10 24.63 -13.01
C THR A 531 -16.24 23.62 -13.04
N ILE A 532 -15.98 22.31 -12.89
CA ILE A 532 -17.01 21.27 -13.03
C ILE A 532 -17.80 21.11 -11.71
N PRO A 533 -19.12 21.37 -11.70
CA PRO A 533 -19.92 21.30 -10.47
C PRO A 533 -20.01 19.88 -9.86
N GLN A 534 -19.99 18.84 -10.70
CA GLN A 534 -20.01 17.45 -10.25
C GLN A 534 -18.74 17.10 -9.44
N ALA A 535 -17.59 17.67 -9.80
CA ALA A 535 -16.34 17.45 -9.08
C ALA A 535 -16.37 18.08 -7.67
N LEU A 536 -16.98 19.26 -7.55
CA LEU A 536 -17.23 19.91 -6.25
C LEU A 536 -18.14 19.05 -5.35
N ALA A 537 -19.24 18.52 -5.91
CA ALA A 537 -20.19 17.69 -5.19
C ALA A 537 -19.58 16.36 -4.68
N LEU A 538 -18.58 15.84 -5.39
CA LEU A 538 -17.83 14.64 -5.01
C LEU A 538 -16.67 14.93 -4.04
N GLY A 539 -16.46 16.19 -3.65
CA GLY A 539 -15.40 16.60 -2.72
C GLY A 539 -14.00 16.34 -3.26
N LEU A 540 -13.77 16.54 -4.56
CA LEU A 540 -12.49 16.25 -5.21
C LEU A 540 -11.47 17.38 -5.11
N PHE A 541 -11.82 18.55 -4.59
CA PHE A 541 -10.88 19.68 -4.55
C PHE A 541 -10.02 19.65 -3.29
N GLU A 542 -8.76 20.01 -3.47
CA GLU A 542 -7.79 20.19 -2.39
C GLU A 542 -8.17 21.38 -1.50
N PRO A 543 -8.02 21.29 -0.17
CA PRO A 543 -8.23 22.45 0.70
C PRO A 543 -7.20 23.55 0.42
N ASP A 544 -7.58 24.82 0.60
CA ASP A 544 -6.72 25.99 0.32
C ASP A 544 -5.39 25.94 1.08
N GLU A 545 -5.40 25.39 2.30
CA GLU A 545 -4.22 25.13 3.12
C GLU A 545 -4.15 23.64 3.51
N PRO A 546 -3.35 22.82 2.81
CA PRO A 546 -3.21 21.41 3.13
C PRO A 546 -2.40 21.19 4.42
N ASP A 547 -2.80 20.19 5.20
CA ASP A 547 -2.23 19.83 6.49
C ASP A 547 -1.66 18.40 6.50
N GLU A 548 -1.14 17.95 7.65
CA GLU A 548 -0.58 16.59 7.81
C GLU A 548 -1.63 15.47 7.71
N ASN A 549 -2.91 15.81 7.75
CA ASN A 549 -4.04 14.88 7.75
C ASN A 549 -4.84 14.92 6.45
N THR A 550 -4.43 15.73 5.47
CA THR A 550 -5.15 15.88 4.22
C THR A 550 -5.19 14.53 3.48
N PRO A 551 -6.39 14.02 3.16
CA PRO A 551 -6.57 12.64 2.71
C PRO A 551 -6.31 12.49 1.20
N TYR A 552 -5.10 12.81 0.74
CA TYR A 552 -4.72 12.70 -0.68
C TYR A 552 -4.94 11.30 -1.25
N SER A 553 -4.85 10.26 -0.42
CA SER A 553 -5.15 8.89 -0.84
C SER A 553 -6.61 8.72 -1.28
N MET A 554 -7.57 9.33 -0.57
CA MET A 554 -8.98 9.27 -0.95
C MET A 554 -9.27 10.19 -2.14
N LEU A 555 -8.69 11.40 -2.13
CA LEU A 555 -8.86 12.36 -3.22
C LEU A 555 -8.44 11.78 -4.58
N ILE A 556 -7.28 11.12 -4.66
CA ILE A 556 -6.79 10.55 -5.92
C ILE A 556 -7.60 9.33 -6.38
N GLN A 557 -8.09 8.48 -5.47
CA GLN A 557 -8.94 7.34 -5.82
C GLN A 557 -10.32 7.80 -6.34
N ASN A 558 -10.88 8.83 -5.72
CA ASN A 558 -12.14 9.42 -6.17
C ASN A 558 -11.96 10.16 -7.49
N PHE A 559 -10.85 10.89 -7.66
CA PHE A 559 -10.49 11.53 -8.91
C PHE A 559 -10.28 10.51 -10.04
N ASN A 560 -9.63 9.37 -9.76
CA ASN A 560 -9.44 8.27 -10.73
C ASN A 560 -10.78 7.73 -11.26
N ARG A 561 -11.76 7.51 -10.38
CA ARG A 561 -13.12 7.12 -10.78
C ARG A 561 -13.78 8.21 -11.64
N PHE A 562 -13.76 9.45 -11.13
CA PHE A 562 -14.40 10.59 -11.78
C PHE A 562 -13.84 10.84 -13.19
N ILE A 563 -12.50 10.85 -13.36
CA ILE A 563 -11.90 11.19 -14.65
C ILE A 563 -12.22 10.14 -15.71
N LEU A 564 -12.21 8.84 -15.36
CA LEU A 564 -12.54 7.77 -16.31
C LEU A 564 -14.03 7.80 -16.70
N GLU A 565 -14.93 8.07 -15.76
CA GLU A 565 -16.36 8.26 -16.04
C GLU A 565 -16.61 9.50 -16.91
N GLN A 566 -15.95 10.61 -16.60
CA GLN A 566 -16.08 11.86 -17.35
C GLN A 566 -15.55 11.70 -18.79
N LEU A 567 -14.37 11.10 -18.97
CA LEU A 567 -13.82 10.79 -20.29
C LEU A 567 -14.75 9.85 -21.08
N HIS A 568 -15.37 8.87 -20.41
CA HIS A 568 -16.37 8.01 -21.06
C HIS A 568 -17.56 8.83 -21.59
N GLN A 569 -18.10 9.75 -20.80
CA GLN A 569 -19.23 10.61 -21.20
C GLN A 569 -18.86 11.63 -22.29
N GLU A 570 -17.61 12.09 -22.33
CA GLU A 570 -17.13 13.05 -23.33
C GLU A 570 -16.77 12.40 -24.65
N CYS A 571 -16.23 11.18 -24.63
CA CYS A 571 -15.90 10.41 -25.82
C CYS A 571 -17.10 9.65 -26.41
N ASN A 572 -18.23 9.58 -25.72
CA ASN A 572 -19.40 8.84 -26.22
C ASN A 572 -20.16 9.67 -27.26
N SER A 573 -20.07 9.24 -28.52
CA SER A 573 -20.78 9.83 -29.67
C SER A 573 -21.62 8.76 -30.39
N ASN A 574 -22.55 9.18 -31.25
CA ASN A 574 -23.43 8.24 -31.98
C ASN A 574 -22.67 7.28 -32.91
N ASN A 575 -21.49 7.68 -33.39
CA ASN A 575 -20.59 6.86 -34.22
C ASN A 575 -19.23 6.73 -33.52
N ASN A 576 -19.11 5.78 -32.58
CA ASN A 576 -17.83 5.52 -31.91
C ASN A 576 -16.94 4.61 -32.78
N PRO A 577 -15.64 4.91 -32.94
CA PRO A 577 -14.72 4.03 -33.66
C PRO A 577 -14.53 2.72 -32.90
N ARG A 578 -14.29 1.65 -33.65
CA ARG A 578 -14.05 0.33 -33.08
C ARG A 578 -12.56 0.17 -32.81
N LEU A 579 -12.20 0.11 -31.54
CA LEU A 579 -10.84 -0.15 -31.10
C LEU A 579 -10.65 -1.63 -30.76
N LEU A 580 -11.66 -2.27 -30.16
CA LEU A 580 -11.57 -3.67 -29.77
C LEU A 580 -11.95 -4.61 -30.93
N LYS A 581 -11.00 -5.45 -31.38
CA LYS A 581 -11.22 -6.39 -32.49
C LYS A 581 -12.27 -7.46 -32.20
N SER A 582 -12.57 -7.77 -30.94
CA SER A 582 -13.57 -8.79 -30.56
C SER A 582 -15.03 -8.34 -30.65
N LEU A 583 -15.31 -7.04 -30.80
CA LEU A 583 -16.68 -6.52 -30.90
C LEU A 583 -17.33 -6.89 -32.25
N PRO A 584 -18.60 -7.34 -32.29
CA PRO A 584 -19.33 -7.57 -33.54
C PRO A 584 -19.42 -6.29 -34.39
N LEU A 585 -19.32 -6.42 -35.73
CA LEU A 585 -19.40 -5.31 -36.69
C LEU A 585 -20.68 -4.46 -36.56
N GLU A 586 -21.75 -5.02 -36.00
CA GLU A 586 -23.07 -4.38 -35.87
C GLU A 586 -23.26 -3.58 -34.56
N GLN A 587 -22.31 -3.63 -33.61
CA GLN A 587 -22.41 -2.95 -32.29
C GLN A 587 -21.35 -1.85 -32.13
N THR A 588 -21.59 -0.67 -32.71
CA THR A 588 -20.72 0.54 -32.56
C THR A 588 -21.13 1.46 -31.40
N SER A 589 -21.93 0.97 -30.45
CA SER A 589 -22.52 1.78 -29.38
C SER A 589 -21.61 2.04 -28.18
N HIS A 590 -20.52 1.27 -28.00
CA HIS A 590 -19.60 1.45 -26.87
C HIS A 590 -18.60 2.57 -27.11
N SER A 591 -18.43 3.47 -26.14
CA SER A 591 -17.44 4.54 -26.26
C SER A 591 -16.00 4.02 -26.21
N MET A 592 -15.05 4.77 -26.78
CA MET A 592 -13.63 4.38 -26.82
C MET A 592 -13.04 4.06 -25.44
N ILE A 593 -13.45 4.82 -24.41
CA ILE A 593 -13.02 4.60 -23.02
C ILE A 593 -13.64 3.33 -22.44
N GLN A 594 -14.88 3.01 -22.82
CA GLN A 594 -15.52 1.76 -22.43
C GLN A 594 -14.84 0.54 -23.03
N GLN A 595 -14.35 0.65 -24.26
CA GLN A 595 -13.59 -0.43 -24.90
C GLN A 595 -12.21 -0.64 -24.25
N LEU A 596 -11.60 0.42 -23.69
CA LEU A 596 -10.26 0.38 -23.08
C LEU A 596 -10.25 -0.03 -21.60
N PHE A 597 -11.11 0.59 -20.78
CA PHE A 597 -11.15 0.43 -19.32
C PHE A 597 -12.41 -0.29 -18.82
N GLY A 598 -13.42 -0.47 -19.67
CA GLY A 598 -14.72 -0.96 -19.26
C GLY A 598 -14.75 -2.47 -18.99
N MET A 599 -14.94 -2.84 -17.74
CA MET A 599 -15.24 -4.21 -17.31
C MET A 599 -16.77 -4.40 -17.26
N GLN A 600 -17.32 -5.30 -18.06
CA GLN A 600 -18.75 -5.64 -17.97
C GLN A 600 -18.99 -6.51 -16.74
N VAL A 601 -19.94 -6.11 -15.89
CA VAL A 601 -20.28 -6.80 -14.65
C VAL A 601 -21.79 -7.02 -14.60
N ALA A 602 -22.20 -8.28 -14.53
CA ALA A 602 -23.57 -8.68 -14.26
C ALA A 602 -23.83 -8.61 -12.75
N SER A 603 -24.77 -7.78 -12.33
CA SER A 603 -25.25 -7.71 -10.96
C SER A 603 -26.54 -8.52 -10.84
N ILE A 604 -26.44 -9.71 -10.27
CA ILE A 604 -27.56 -10.62 -10.00
C ILE A 604 -28.02 -10.37 -8.58
N SER A 605 -29.23 -9.84 -8.39
CA SER A 605 -29.79 -9.61 -7.07
C SER A 605 -30.95 -10.55 -6.78
N LYS A 606 -30.79 -11.38 -5.74
CA LYS A 606 -31.76 -12.38 -5.32
C LYS A 606 -32.42 -11.95 -4.01
N CYS A 607 -33.73 -11.76 -4.07
CA CYS A 607 -34.57 -11.48 -2.92
C CYS A 607 -34.78 -12.75 -2.08
N GLN A 608 -35.15 -12.60 -0.80
CA GLN A 608 -35.61 -13.71 0.04
C GLN A 608 -36.87 -14.41 -0.50
N CYS A 609 -37.71 -13.73 -1.29
CA CYS A 609 -38.86 -14.34 -1.98
C CYS A 609 -38.47 -15.03 -3.30
N GLU A 610 -37.18 -15.30 -3.50
CA GLU A 610 -36.59 -15.94 -4.69
C GLU A 610 -36.70 -15.18 -6.01
N THR A 611 -37.34 -14.01 -6.04
CA THR A 611 -37.34 -13.14 -7.22
C THR A 611 -35.92 -12.63 -7.50
N GLN A 612 -35.43 -12.94 -8.70
CA GLN A 612 -34.12 -12.52 -9.19
C GLN A 612 -34.26 -11.34 -10.15
N THR A 613 -33.40 -10.34 -10.01
CA THR A 613 -33.26 -9.26 -10.99
C THR A 613 -31.82 -9.13 -11.41
N ASP A 614 -31.61 -9.11 -12.74
CA ASP A 614 -30.29 -9.07 -13.36
C ASP A 614 -30.10 -7.72 -14.03
N ARG A 615 -28.97 -7.08 -13.76
CA ARG A 615 -28.59 -5.80 -14.37
C ARG A 615 -27.14 -5.86 -14.86
N LEU A 616 -26.93 -5.58 -16.14
CA LEU A 616 -25.59 -5.42 -16.69
C LEU A 616 -25.11 -3.98 -16.46
N THR A 617 -23.90 -3.84 -15.93
CA THR A 617 -23.26 -2.55 -15.66
C THR A 617 -21.82 -2.57 -16.16
N THR A 618 -21.26 -1.41 -16.51
CA THR A 618 -19.84 -1.31 -16.85
C THR A 618 -19.10 -0.57 -15.74
N SER A 619 -18.05 -1.19 -15.23
CA SER A 619 -17.16 -0.61 -14.21
C SER A 619 -15.83 -0.23 -14.86
N PHE A 620 -15.33 0.98 -14.60
CA PHE A 620 -14.02 1.43 -15.10
C PHE A 620 -12.90 1.23 -14.07
N VAL A 621 -13.25 1.11 -12.80
CA VAL A 621 -12.31 0.96 -11.68
C VAL A 621 -12.76 -0.21 -10.80
N VAL A 622 -11.79 -0.95 -10.26
CA VAL A 622 -11.99 -1.99 -9.25
C VAL A 622 -11.51 -1.47 -7.90
N ASP A 623 -12.36 -1.46 -6.88
CA ASP A 623 -11.97 -1.07 -5.52
C ASP A 623 -11.62 -2.31 -4.69
N LEU A 624 -10.39 -2.38 -4.18
CA LEU A 624 -9.97 -3.44 -3.27
C LEU A 624 -10.70 -3.29 -1.92
N GLN A 625 -11.25 -4.39 -1.42
CA GLN A 625 -11.89 -4.43 -0.11
C GLN A 625 -11.19 -5.43 0.81
N PHE A 626 -10.78 -4.93 1.98
CA PHE A 626 -10.18 -5.74 3.02
C PHE A 626 -11.28 -6.16 4.02
N SER A 627 -11.52 -7.46 4.18
CA SER A 627 -12.51 -7.96 5.14
C SER A 627 -12.09 -7.63 6.57
N SER A 628 -12.95 -6.98 7.34
CA SER A 628 -12.73 -6.66 8.76
C SER A 628 -13.00 -7.84 9.70
N LYS A 629 -13.54 -8.95 9.18
CA LYS A 629 -13.76 -10.16 9.97
C LYS A 629 -12.46 -10.97 10.00
N VAL A 630 -11.91 -11.09 11.21
CA VAL A 630 -10.87 -12.02 11.68
C VAL A 630 -9.45 -11.43 11.81
N ASN A 631 -8.84 -11.64 12.98
CA ASN A 631 -7.43 -11.40 13.36
C ASN A 631 -6.42 -12.27 12.55
N LEU A 632 -6.74 -12.63 11.29
CA LEU A 632 -5.97 -13.52 10.42
C LEU A 632 -5.50 -12.80 9.13
N PHE A 633 -5.20 -11.50 9.21
CA PHE A 633 -4.70 -10.71 8.06
C PHE A 633 -3.38 -11.20 7.45
N ILE A 634 -2.72 -12.19 8.06
CA ILE A 634 -1.42 -12.74 7.64
C ILE A 634 -1.56 -13.77 6.49
N PHE A 635 -2.77 -14.23 6.14
CA PHE A 635 -2.96 -15.37 5.22
C PHE A 635 -3.51 -15.05 3.82
N PHE A 636 -3.85 -13.80 3.48
CA PHE A 636 -4.42 -13.49 2.15
C PHE A 636 -3.37 -12.89 1.20
N SER A 637 -3.21 -13.51 0.02
CA SER A 637 -2.39 -12.97 -1.06
C SER A 637 -3.10 -11.80 -1.76
N PHE A 638 -2.36 -10.94 -2.48
CA PHE A 638 -2.95 -9.87 -3.28
C PHE A 638 -3.99 -10.42 -4.28
N VAL A 639 -3.70 -11.57 -4.87
CA VAL A 639 -4.54 -12.28 -5.85
C VAL A 639 -5.90 -12.67 -5.26
N ASP A 640 -5.94 -13.13 -4.02
CA ASP A 640 -7.18 -13.49 -3.33
C ASP A 640 -8.06 -12.27 -3.06
N ILE A 641 -7.43 -11.16 -2.65
CA ILE A 641 -8.13 -9.89 -2.40
C ILE A 641 -8.69 -9.33 -3.71
N LEU A 642 -7.93 -9.38 -4.80
CA LEU A 642 -8.39 -8.94 -6.11
C LEU A 642 -9.57 -9.78 -6.61
N ARG A 643 -9.49 -11.11 -6.50
CA ARG A 643 -10.58 -12.03 -6.88
C ARG A 643 -11.87 -11.71 -6.12
N THR A 644 -11.79 -11.60 -4.80
CA THR A 644 -12.94 -11.34 -3.93
C THR A 644 -13.51 -9.93 -4.11
N SER A 645 -12.67 -8.95 -4.51
CA SER A 645 -13.10 -7.58 -4.80
C SER A 645 -13.87 -7.48 -6.12
N ILE A 646 -13.48 -8.25 -7.15
CA ILE A 646 -14.17 -8.29 -8.44
C ILE A 646 -15.46 -9.12 -8.35
N GLN A 647 -15.38 -10.37 -7.87
CA GLN A 647 -16.52 -11.27 -7.74
C GLN A 647 -17.13 -11.17 -6.34
N ARG A 648 -17.85 -10.07 -6.11
CA ARG A 648 -18.35 -9.68 -4.79
C ARG A 648 -19.77 -10.14 -4.52
N GLU A 649 -20.04 -10.57 -3.29
CA GLU A 649 -21.38 -10.80 -2.76
C GLU A 649 -21.71 -9.74 -1.69
N ILE A 650 -22.80 -9.00 -1.88
CA ILE A 650 -23.22 -7.88 -1.02
C ILE A 650 -24.62 -8.15 -0.50
N GLN A 651 -24.80 -8.09 0.82
CA GLN A 651 -26.12 -8.07 1.42
C GLN A 651 -26.55 -6.63 1.65
N GLN A 652 -27.64 -6.19 1.01
CA GLN A 652 -28.18 -4.83 1.15
C GLN A 652 -29.71 -4.84 1.18
N ARG A 653 -30.33 -3.80 1.74
CA ARG A 653 -31.79 -3.65 1.66
C ARG A 653 -32.17 -3.04 0.32
N ALA A 654 -32.93 -3.75 -0.49
CA ALA A 654 -33.39 -3.27 -1.80
C ALA A 654 -34.92 -3.38 -1.89
N TRP A 655 -35.54 -2.50 -2.67
CA TRP A 655 -36.96 -2.60 -2.97
C TRP A 655 -37.23 -3.83 -3.84
N CYS A 656 -38.15 -4.69 -3.41
CA CYS A 656 -38.58 -5.83 -4.21
C CYS A 656 -39.98 -5.56 -4.76
N ASN A 657 -40.14 -5.58 -6.09
CA ASN A 657 -41.44 -5.39 -6.74
C ASN A 657 -42.47 -6.49 -6.38
N ASN A 658 -42.01 -7.68 -6.01
CA ASN A 658 -42.88 -8.76 -5.58
C ASN A 658 -43.31 -8.61 -4.11
N CYS A 659 -42.38 -8.23 -3.21
CA CYS A 659 -42.70 -8.01 -1.80
C CYS A 659 -43.29 -6.62 -1.48
N GLN A 660 -43.23 -5.67 -2.43
CA GLN A 660 -43.67 -4.27 -2.30
C GLN A 660 -43.08 -3.56 -1.06
N GLN A 661 -41.87 -3.95 -0.64
CA GLN A 661 -41.17 -3.36 0.51
C GLN A 661 -39.65 -3.53 0.38
N TYR A 662 -38.89 -2.79 1.20
CA TYR A 662 -37.43 -2.91 1.30
C TYR A 662 -37.02 -4.14 2.13
N VAL A 663 -36.59 -5.19 1.43
CA VAL A 663 -36.16 -6.47 2.00
C VAL A 663 -34.65 -6.65 1.89
N PRO A 664 -34.02 -7.44 2.78
CA PRO A 664 -32.64 -7.86 2.61
C PRO A 664 -32.49 -8.69 1.33
N THR A 665 -31.66 -8.22 0.41
CA THR A 665 -31.40 -8.82 -0.90
C THR A 665 -29.91 -9.10 -1.01
N ILE A 666 -29.56 -10.29 -1.51
CA ILE A 666 -28.19 -10.67 -1.78
C ILE A 666 -27.90 -10.28 -3.24
N ALA A 667 -26.95 -9.37 -3.45
CA ALA A 667 -26.48 -8.96 -4.76
C ALA A 667 -25.10 -9.56 -5.04
N LYS A 668 -25.00 -10.44 -6.03
CA LYS A 668 -23.76 -11.04 -6.52
C LYS A 668 -23.32 -10.30 -7.78
N LYS A 669 -22.08 -9.81 -7.79
CA LYS A 669 -21.44 -9.20 -8.95
C LYS A 669 -20.55 -10.23 -9.64
N ILE A 670 -20.74 -10.39 -10.95
CA ILE A 670 -20.07 -11.40 -11.76
C ILE A 670 -19.44 -10.70 -12.97
N PRO A 671 -18.11 -10.73 -13.14
CA PRO A 671 -17.47 -10.16 -14.33
C PRO A 671 -17.82 -11.00 -15.56
N LYS A 672 -18.10 -10.33 -16.68
CA LYS A 672 -18.46 -10.95 -17.98
C LYS A 672 -17.39 -10.75 -19.05
N SER A 673 -16.57 -9.72 -18.90
CA SER A 673 -15.45 -9.43 -19.79
C SER A 673 -14.30 -8.84 -18.98
N LEU A 674 -13.07 -9.03 -19.46
CA LEU A 674 -11.87 -8.46 -18.87
C LEU A 674 -11.36 -7.26 -19.71
N PRO A 675 -11.12 -6.07 -19.11
CA PRO A 675 -10.73 -4.89 -19.86
C PRO A 675 -9.26 -4.94 -20.31
N PRO A 676 -8.90 -4.32 -21.44
CA PRO A 676 -7.50 -4.19 -21.88
C PRO A 676 -6.57 -3.51 -20.87
N VAL A 677 -7.06 -2.49 -20.17
CA VAL A 677 -6.35 -1.84 -19.06
C VAL A 677 -7.22 -1.91 -17.82
N LEU A 678 -6.67 -2.47 -16.74
CA LEU A 678 -7.33 -2.65 -15.46
C LEU A 678 -6.85 -1.57 -14.47
N SER A 679 -7.77 -0.69 -14.04
CA SER A 679 -7.52 0.33 -13.02
C SER A 679 -8.04 -0.15 -11.66
N ILE A 680 -7.18 -0.14 -10.65
CA ILE A 680 -7.46 -0.66 -9.30
C ILE A 680 -7.20 0.43 -8.26
N ASN A 681 -8.19 0.70 -7.41
CA ASN A 681 -8.06 1.52 -6.22
C ASN A 681 -7.77 0.65 -5.00
N CYS A 682 -6.75 0.99 -4.22
CA CYS A 682 -6.27 0.17 -3.10
C CYS A 682 -7.08 0.32 -1.79
N GLY A 683 -8.20 1.05 -1.80
CA GLY A 683 -9.07 1.21 -0.62
C GLY A 683 -8.48 2.09 0.50
N ALA A 684 -7.50 2.93 0.16
CA ALA A 684 -6.75 3.75 1.12
C ALA A 684 -7.65 4.83 1.76
N GLY A 685 -8.07 4.61 3.01
CA GLY A 685 -9.04 5.44 3.75
C GLY A 685 -9.93 4.61 4.68
N THR A 686 -10.11 3.32 4.39
CA THR A 686 -10.61 2.34 5.37
C THR A 686 -9.45 1.87 6.25
N SER A 687 -9.71 1.20 7.40
CA SER A 687 -8.70 0.69 8.34
C SER A 687 -7.85 -0.44 7.72
N VAL A 688 -7.15 -0.15 6.62
CA VAL A 688 -6.23 -1.05 5.93
C VAL A 688 -4.94 -1.07 6.76
N PRO A 689 -4.54 -2.22 7.33
CA PRO A 689 -3.27 -2.31 8.02
C PRO A 689 -2.16 -2.02 7.01
N LEU A 690 -1.44 -0.92 7.18
CA LEU A 690 -0.20 -0.62 6.45
C LEU A 690 0.79 -1.79 6.51
N GLU A 691 0.66 -2.65 7.51
CA GLU A 691 1.42 -3.89 7.72
C GLU A 691 1.25 -4.91 6.58
N ILE A 692 0.10 -4.96 5.88
CA ILE A 692 -0.12 -5.89 4.75
C ILE A 692 0.79 -5.55 3.58
N TRP A 693 0.93 -4.25 3.27
CA TRP A 693 1.79 -3.77 2.19
C TRP A 693 3.28 -3.73 2.59
N ARG A 694 3.60 -3.90 3.88
CA ARG A 694 4.95 -3.75 4.46
C ARG A 694 5.57 -5.07 4.89
N THR A 695 5.08 -6.22 4.42
CA THR A 695 5.56 -7.54 4.88
C THR A 695 7.08 -7.63 4.91
N HIS A 696 7.58 -7.99 6.10
CA HIS A 696 8.96 -7.82 6.57
C HIS A 696 9.93 -8.90 6.09
N ASP A 697 9.51 -9.83 5.23
CA ASP A 697 10.32 -11.01 4.91
C ASP A 697 11.43 -10.76 3.89
N GLY A 698 11.49 -9.58 3.27
CA GLY A 698 12.64 -9.11 2.48
C GLY A 698 13.04 -9.97 1.27
N GLN A 699 12.33 -11.07 1.01
CA GLN A 699 12.64 -12.03 -0.05
C GLN A 699 11.67 -11.93 -1.24
N ASN A 700 10.38 -11.65 -1.01
CA ASN A 700 9.37 -11.48 -2.07
C ASN A 700 8.46 -10.27 -1.80
N ALA A 701 8.15 -9.51 -2.83
CA ALA A 701 7.19 -8.40 -2.76
C ALA A 701 5.75 -8.91 -2.71
N TRP A 702 4.87 -8.25 -1.94
CA TRP A 702 3.46 -8.65 -1.83
C TRP A 702 2.62 -8.30 -3.08
N LEU A 703 3.03 -7.27 -3.83
CA LEU A 703 2.39 -6.86 -5.07
C LEU A 703 3.01 -7.64 -6.26
N PRO A 704 2.23 -8.47 -6.98
CA PRO A 704 2.72 -9.23 -8.11
C PRO A 704 2.97 -8.35 -9.33
N GLU A 705 4.08 -8.57 -10.05
CA GLU A 705 4.37 -7.90 -11.32
C GLU A 705 3.35 -8.29 -12.40
N ARG A 706 2.97 -9.57 -12.46
CA ARG A 706 2.04 -10.12 -13.45
C ARG A 706 0.95 -10.95 -12.81
N VAL A 707 -0.26 -10.81 -13.35
CA VAL A 707 -1.46 -11.50 -12.87
C VAL A 707 -2.21 -12.09 -14.06
N SER A 708 -2.58 -13.36 -13.98
CA SER A 708 -3.48 -14.03 -14.92
C SER A 708 -4.90 -14.03 -14.36
N MET A 709 -5.88 -13.70 -15.20
CA MET A 709 -7.30 -13.77 -14.88
C MET A 709 -8.02 -14.62 -15.92
N ASP A 710 -8.84 -15.56 -15.45
CA ASP A 710 -9.62 -16.45 -16.29
C ASP A 710 -11.05 -16.56 -15.77
N ILE A 711 -12.03 -16.43 -16.67
CA ILE A 711 -13.46 -16.56 -16.38
C ILE A 711 -13.94 -17.87 -17.00
N ASP A 712 -14.25 -18.85 -16.15
CA ASP A 712 -14.76 -20.15 -16.58
C ASP A 712 -16.18 -20.04 -17.19
N ASP A 713 -16.67 -21.12 -17.82
CA ASP A 713 -18.03 -21.15 -18.38
C ASP A 713 -19.14 -21.04 -17.34
N ASP A 714 -18.84 -21.37 -16.07
CA ASP A 714 -19.72 -21.17 -14.92
C ASP A 714 -19.64 -19.73 -14.32
N ASP A 715 -19.00 -18.80 -15.03
CA ASP A 715 -18.73 -17.42 -14.60
C ASP A 715 -17.96 -17.31 -13.27
N ILE A 716 -17.06 -18.27 -13.01
CA ILE A 716 -16.16 -18.24 -11.87
C ILE A 716 -14.86 -17.55 -12.30
N LEU A 717 -14.50 -16.46 -11.60
CA LEU A 717 -13.23 -15.79 -11.82
C LEU A 717 -12.14 -16.54 -11.05
N THR A 718 -11.09 -16.96 -11.76
CA THR A 718 -9.83 -17.41 -11.16
C THR A 718 -8.76 -16.35 -11.42
N VAL A 719 -7.95 -16.07 -10.40
CA VAL A 719 -6.83 -15.11 -10.49
C VAL A 719 -5.59 -15.85 -10.00
N LYS A 720 -4.47 -15.73 -10.72
CA LYS A 720 -3.19 -16.38 -10.40
C LYS A 720 -2.03 -15.40 -10.56
N GLU A 721 -1.04 -15.50 -9.69
CA GLU A 721 0.23 -14.80 -9.85
C GLU A 721 1.11 -15.53 -10.89
N LEU A 722 1.73 -14.77 -11.78
CA LEU A 722 2.66 -15.28 -12.79
C LEU A 722 4.08 -14.83 -12.45
N SER A 723 5.05 -15.74 -12.55
CA SER A 723 6.46 -15.37 -12.46
C SER A 723 6.90 -14.56 -13.69
N SER A 724 7.90 -13.68 -13.52
CA SER A 724 8.41 -12.83 -14.61
C SER A 724 8.92 -13.64 -15.82
N ASP A 725 9.41 -14.87 -15.58
CA ASP A 725 9.95 -15.80 -16.59
C ASP A 725 8.90 -16.75 -17.22
N ALA A 726 7.65 -16.71 -16.78
CA ALA A 726 6.61 -17.59 -17.31
C ALA A 726 6.34 -17.27 -18.79
N ILE A 727 6.44 -18.29 -19.65
CA ILE A 727 6.05 -18.20 -21.06
C ILE A 727 4.54 -18.04 -21.10
N VAL A 728 4.08 -16.87 -21.53
CA VAL A 728 2.65 -16.59 -21.72
C VAL A 728 2.24 -17.27 -23.03
N ASP A 729 1.29 -18.20 -22.97
CA ASP A 729 0.73 -18.83 -24.18
C ASP A 729 0.02 -17.77 -25.02
N ILE A 730 0.66 -17.35 -26.11
CA ILE A 730 0.12 -16.37 -27.07
C ILE A 730 -1.08 -16.96 -27.84
N ASN A 731 -1.29 -18.27 -27.79
CA ASN A 731 -2.34 -18.97 -28.56
C ASN A 731 -3.78 -18.75 -28.02
N THR A 732 -3.96 -18.21 -26.80
CA THR A 732 -5.26 -17.78 -26.25
C THR A 732 -5.55 -16.29 -26.45
N SER A 733 -4.71 -15.60 -27.24
CA SER A 733 -4.90 -14.18 -27.61
C SER A 733 -6.25 -13.95 -28.27
N GLY A 734 -7.04 -13.02 -27.72
CA GLY A 734 -8.35 -12.62 -28.27
C GLY A 734 -9.59 -13.10 -27.51
N SER A 735 -9.47 -13.97 -26.50
CA SER A 735 -10.62 -14.27 -25.62
C SER A 735 -10.94 -13.07 -24.71
N SER A 736 -12.23 -12.73 -24.60
CA SER A 736 -12.74 -11.73 -23.64
C SER A 736 -12.79 -12.26 -22.19
N LYS A 737 -12.68 -13.59 -22.02
CA LYS A 737 -12.74 -14.29 -20.73
C LYS A 737 -11.37 -14.58 -20.11
N HIS A 738 -10.29 -14.53 -20.89
CA HIS A 738 -8.92 -14.76 -20.42
C HIS A 738 -8.05 -13.51 -20.64
N ALA A 739 -7.27 -13.10 -19.63
CA ALA A 739 -6.35 -11.98 -19.74
C ALA A 739 -5.11 -12.14 -18.86
N ASN A 740 -3.94 -11.91 -19.44
CA ASN A 740 -2.68 -11.81 -18.72
C ASN A 740 -2.27 -10.35 -18.61
N TYR A 741 -2.19 -9.87 -17.37
CA TYR A 741 -1.91 -8.48 -17.03
C TYR A 741 -0.48 -8.31 -16.52
N GLU A 742 0.15 -7.22 -16.93
CA GLU A 742 1.44 -6.75 -16.45
C GLU A 742 1.28 -5.37 -15.81
N LEU A 743 1.93 -5.16 -14.66
CA LEU A 743 1.86 -3.91 -13.92
C LEU A 743 2.50 -2.79 -14.73
N MET A 744 1.70 -1.74 -15.00
CA MET A 744 2.08 -0.59 -15.79
C MET A 744 2.47 0.60 -14.91
N ALA A 745 1.71 0.85 -13.83
CA ALA A 745 2.00 1.96 -12.93
C ALA A 745 1.46 1.75 -11.51
N ILE A 746 2.11 2.42 -10.55
CA ILE A 746 1.73 2.48 -9.14
C ILE A 746 1.74 3.94 -8.70
N ILE A 747 0.62 4.45 -8.19
CA ILE A 747 0.57 5.71 -7.46
C ILE A 747 0.64 5.40 -5.98
N SER A 748 1.63 5.95 -5.29
CA SER A 748 1.84 5.76 -3.86
C SER A 748 1.78 7.09 -3.10
N GLN A 749 1.14 7.07 -1.94
CA GLN A 749 1.21 8.17 -0.99
C GLN A 749 2.47 8.03 -0.14
N VAL A 750 3.25 9.10 -0.15
CA VAL A 750 4.44 9.23 0.68
C VAL A 750 4.07 10.07 1.88
N ARG A 751 4.19 9.46 3.08
CA ARG A 751 3.99 10.13 4.36
C ARG A 751 5.30 10.10 5.14
N VAL A 752 6.00 11.22 5.15
CA VAL A 752 7.15 11.46 6.03
C VAL A 752 6.60 12.12 7.29
N GLU A 753 7.10 11.73 8.48
CA GLU A 753 6.67 12.33 9.75
C GLU A 753 6.77 13.87 9.69
N LYS A 754 5.65 14.56 9.93
CA LYS A 754 5.53 16.03 10.00
C LYS A 754 5.72 16.80 8.69
N GLU A 755 5.75 16.09 7.58
CA GLU A 755 5.61 16.69 6.26
C GLU A 755 4.17 16.43 5.76
N ILE A 756 3.63 17.39 5.00
CA ILE A 756 2.35 17.21 4.32
C ILE A 756 2.49 16.00 3.39
N PRO A 757 1.60 14.99 3.47
CA PRO A 757 1.67 13.85 2.59
C PRO A 757 1.57 14.29 1.12
N HIS A 758 2.21 13.57 0.21
CA HIS A 758 2.10 13.83 -1.22
C HIS A 758 2.07 12.51 -1.99
N LEU A 759 1.80 12.61 -3.29
CA LEU A 759 1.66 11.46 -4.18
C LEU A 759 2.86 11.38 -5.11
N VAL A 760 3.34 10.16 -5.33
CA VAL A 760 4.37 9.86 -6.32
C VAL A 760 3.88 8.75 -7.24
N ALA A 761 4.25 8.80 -8.51
CA ALA A 761 3.91 7.78 -9.49
C ALA A 761 5.15 7.01 -9.94
N PHE A 762 5.10 5.69 -9.85
CA PHE A 762 6.02 4.77 -10.47
C PHE A 762 5.41 4.30 -11.79
N ILE A 763 6.11 4.49 -12.90
CA ILE A 763 5.57 4.21 -14.23
C ILE A 763 6.58 3.36 -15.02
N LYS A 764 6.11 2.24 -15.57
CA LYS A 764 6.86 1.39 -16.51
C LYS A 764 6.69 1.97 -17.91
N VAL A 765 7.76 2.54 -18.46
CA VAL A 765 7.72 3.16 -19.79
C VAL A 765 7.71 2.05 -20.87
N PRO A 766 6.86 2.14 -21.91
CA PRO A 766 6.81 1.16 -22.99
C PRO A 766 8.18 0.96 -23.67
N LYS A 767 8.49 -0.28 -24.08
CA LYS A 767 9.79 -0.63 -24.69
C LYS A 767 10.13 0.19 -25.94
N SER A 768 9.13 0.58 -26.74
CA SER A 768 9.29 1.44 -27.92
C SER A 768 9.77 2.84 -27.58
N GLU A 769 9.41 3.32 -26.39
CA GLU A 769 9.71 4.62 -25.84
C GLU A 769 10.72 4.48 -24.70
N LEU A 770 11.64 3.53 -24.73
CA LEU A 770 12.72 3.45 -23.74
C LEU A 770 14.00 4.15 -24.24
N GLU A 771 14.76 4.77 -23.33
CA GLU A 771 16.08 5.32 -23.65
C GLU A 771 17.12 4.19 -23.67
N SER A 772 18.02 4.19 -24.65
CA SER A 772 19.10 3.19 -24.76
C SER A 772 20.06 3.18 -23.57
N THR A 773 20.14 4.29 -22.83
CA THR A 773 20.99 4.50 -21.65
C THR A 773 20.29 4.19 -20.32
N SER A 774 19.00 3.83 -20.34
CA SER A 774 18.23 3.57 -19.12
C SER A 774 18.66 2.27 -18.44
N LYS A 775 18.67 2.25 -17.09
CA LYS A 775 19.05 1.06 -16.31
C LYS A 775 17.89 0.11 -16.08
N SER A 776 16.66 0.61 -16.20
CA SER A 776 15.41 -0.11 -15.94
C SER A 776 14.27 0.56 -16.71
N PRO A 777 13.18 -0.15 -17.06
CA PRO A 777 11.99 0.45 -17.65
C PRO A 777 11.19 1.34 -16.68
N TRP A 778 11.52 1.34 -15.38
CA TRP A 778 10.78 2.06 -14.35
C TRP A 778 11.31 3.47 -14.11
N TYR A 779 10.40 4.43 -14.07
CA TYR A 779 10.68 5.82 -13.74
C TYR A 779 9.77 6.29 -12.59
N LEU A 780 10.37 7.04 -11.66
CA LEU A 780 9.69 7.75 -10.59
C LEU A 780 9.36 9.16 -11.07
N PHE A 781 8.07 9.51 -11.00
CA PHE A 781 7.54 10.85 -11.21
C PHE A 781 7.07 11.41 -9.87
N ASN A 782 7.83 12.37 -9.35
CA ASN A 782 7.49 13.19 -8.18
C ASN A 782 7.34 14.63 -8.68
N ASP A 783 6.16 14.92 -9.23
CA ASP A 783 5.83 16.17 -9.93
C ASP A 783 6.85 16.51 -11.05
N PHE A 784 7.69 17.52 -10.83
CA PHE A 784 8.71 17.94 -11.82
C PHE A 784 10.03 17.17 -11.69
N SER A 785 10.20 16.39 -10.61
CA SER A 785 11.37 15.53 -10.41
C SER A 785 11.13 14.16 -11.05
N VAL A 786 11.93 13.81 -12.05
CA VAL A 786 11.82 12.53 -12.77
C VAL A 786 13.14 11.78 -12.68
N LYS A 787 13.09 10.52 -12.25
CA LYS A 787 14.28 9.69 -12.02
C LYS A 787 14.08 8.25 -12.46
N ASN A 788 15.06 7.68 -13.16
CA ASN A 788 15.10 6.24 -13.45
C ASN A 788 15.46 5.45 -12.19
N ILE A 789 14.67 4.43 -11.86
CA ILE A 789 14.78 3.63 -10.64
C ILE A 789 14.79 2.14 -10.98
N THR A 790 15.26 1.28 -10.07
CA THR A 790 15.26 -0.17 -10.31
C THR A 790 13.91 -0.79 -9.95
N GLU A 791 13.61 -1.92 -10.57
CA GLU A 791 12.39 -2.68 -10.30
C GLU A 791 12.28 -3.13 -8.84
N GLN A 792 13.39 -3.58 -8.25
CA GLN A 792 13.44 -3.93 -6.82
C GLN A 792 13.08 -2.75 -5.90
N GLU A 793 13.39 -1.52 -6.30
CA GLU A 793 13.05 -0.32 -5.52
C GLU A 793 11.55 -0.02 -5.59
N VAL A 794 10.89 -0.27 -6.74
CA VAL A 794 9.44 -0.11 -6.92
C VAL A 794 8.67 -1.06 -6.00
N PHE A 795 9.00 -2.34 -6.04
CA PHE A 795 8.26 -3.37 -5.33
C PHE A 795 8.58 -3.44 -3.83
N ASN A 796 9.74 -2.94 -3.39
CA ASN A 796 10.11 -2.80 -1.97
C ASN A 796 9.84 -1.39 -1.41
N PHE A 797 9.10 -0.56 -2.13
CA PHE A 797 8.87 0.82 -1.70
C PHE A 797 8.03 0.88 -0.41
N GLN A 798 8.47 1.70 0.55
CA GLN A 798 7.85 1.79 1.89
C GLN A 798 6.62 2.72 1.98
N GLY A 799 6.24 3.35 0.87
CA GLY A 799 5.03 4.17 0.77
C GLY A 799 3.74 3.35 0.73
N MET A 800 2.59 4.02 0.88
CA MET A 800 1.29 3.35 0.79
C MET A 800 0.80 3.38 -0.66
N PRO A 801 0.66 2.24 -1.36
CA PRO A 801 0.08 2.23 -2.70
C PRO A 801 -1.41 2.58 -2.63
N VAL A 802 -1.85 3.41 -3.56
CA VAL A 802 -3.20 4.00 -3.57
C VAL A 802 -3.96 3.64 -4.84
N VAL A 803 -3.30 3.69 -6.00
CA VAL A 803 -3.89 3.34 -7.30
C VAL A 803 -2.89 2.49 -8.08
N LEU A 804 -3.37 1.42 -8.72
CA LEU A 804 -2.58 0.52 -9.56
C LEU A 804 -3.19 0.47 -10.96
N TYR A 805 -2.33 0.45 -11.98
CA TYR A 805 -2.72 0.24 -13.37
C TYR A 805 -2.02 -1.00 -13.90
N TYR A 806 -2.81 -1.95 -14.41
CA TYR A 806 -2.34 -3.15 -15.10
C TYR A 806 -2.76 -3.09 -16.57
N SER A 807 -1.84 -3.43 -17.47
CA SER A 807 -2.12 -3.52 -18.91
C SER A 807 -2.08 -4.98 -19.35
N ARG A 808 -2.97 -5.38 -20.26
CA ARG A 808 -2.85 -6.68 -20.93
C ARG A 808 -1.54 -6.76 -21.72
N VAL A 809 -0.90 -7.93 -21.69
CA VAL A 809 0.34 -8.20 -22.45
C VAL A 809 0.07 -8.24 -23.95
N ASP A 810 -1.11 -8.72 -24.37
CA ASP A 810 -1.57 -8.83 -25.76
C ASP A 810 -2.34 -7.59 -26.26
N ILE A 811 -2.18 -6.43 -25.60
CA ILE A 811 -2.92 -5.20 -25.93
C ILE A 811 -2.74 -4.74 -27.38
N SER A 812 -1.54 -4.92 -27.96
CA SER A 812 -1.24 -4.56 -29.36
C SER A 812 -1.99 -5.42 -30.36
N ASP A 813 -2.26 -6.68 -30.03
CA ASP A 813 -2.99 -7.60 -30.91
C ASP A 813 -4.50 -7.40 -30.77
N LEU A 814 -4.96 -7.04 -29.57
CA LEU A 814 -6.37 -6.86 -29.23
C LEU A 814 -6.96 -5.53 -29.74
N MET A 815 -6.16 -4.46 -29.74
CA MET A 815 -6.58 -3.11 -30.12
C MET A 815 -6.17 -2.77 -31.55
N ASP A 816 -7.12 -2.24 -32.32
CA ASP A 816 -6.87 -1.62 -33.61
C ASP A 816 -7.03 -0.11 -33.49
N THR A 817 -5.96 0.64 -33.77
CA THR A 817 -5.98 2.10 -33.73
C THR A 817 -6.10 2.73 -35.11
N SER A 818 -6.21 1.93 -36.18
CA SER A 818 -6.30 2.43 -37.56
C SER A 818 -7.60 3.18 -37.84
N ASP A 819 -8.70 2.80 -37.18
CA ASP A 819 -10.01 3.45 -37.27
C ASP A 819 -10.09 4.83 -36.58
N LEU A 820 -9.03 5.25 -35.85
CA LEU A 820 -9.02 6.56 -35.22
C LEU A 820 -8.89 7.68 -36.29
N PRO A 821 -9.73 8.73 -36.23
CA PRO A 821 -9.61 9.88 -37.12
C PRO A 821 -8.19 10.45 -37.09
N SER A 822 -7.52 10.37 -38.24
CA SER A 822 -6.15 10.85 -38.44
C SER A 822 -6.10 12.27 -39.01
N GLU A 823 -7.16 12.71 -39.69
CA GLU A 823 -7.26 14.07 -40.22
C GLU A 823 -7.68 15.07 -39.12
N ILE A 824 -6.93 16.16 -39.02
CA ILE A 824 -7.19 17.24 -38.07
C ILE A 824 -8.19 18.22 -38.71
N ASP A 825 -9.25 18.58 -37.97
CA ASP A 825 -10.22 19.58 -38.40
C ASP A 825 -9.58 20.98 -38.49
N LYS A 826 -9.35 21.43 -39.71
CA LYS A 826 -8.79 22.75 -40.05
C LYS A 826 -9.86 23.85 -40.12
N SER A 827 -11.15 23.49 -40.09
CA SER A 827 -12.25 24.43 -40.34
C SER A 827 -12.35 25.56 -39.29
N ILE A 828 -11.76 25.35 -38.11
CA ILE A 828 -11.70 26.34 -37.02
C ILE A 828 -10.92 27.62 -37.39
N LEU A 829 -10.03 27.55 -38.39
CA LEU A 829 -9.27 28.72 -38.87
C LEU A 829 -10.05 29.57 -39.89
N PHE A 830 -11.14 29.02 -40.45
CA PHE A 830 -11.91 29.65 -41.52
C PHE A 830 -13.26 30.19 -41.05
N LYS A 831 -13.67 29.87 -39.81
CA LYS A 831 -14.98 30.24 -39.26
C LYS A 831 -14.84 31.35 -38.24
N ASP A 832 -15.70 32.35 -38.33
CA ASP A 832 -15.87 33.34 -37.25
C ASP A 832 -16.66 32.70 -36.11
N ILE A 833 -16.00 32.49 -34.97
CA ILE A 833 -16.60 31.88 -33.79
C ILE A 833 -16.57 32.94 -32.69
N SER A 834 -17.73 33.39 -32.23
CA SER A 834 -17.83 34.26 -31.06
C SER A 834 -19.02 33.89 -30.18
N ILE A 835 -18.82 33.97 -28.86
CA ILE A 835 -19.87 33.81 -27.85
C ILE A 835 -20.48 35.13 -27.39
N SER A 836 -19.96 36.28 -27.87
CA SER A 836 -20.47 37.59 -27.49
C SER A 836 -21.85 37.88 -28.11
N LYS A 837 -22.77 38.44 -27.32
CA LYS A 837 -24.09 38.89 -27.80
C LYS A 837 -24.06 40.21 -28.56
N HIS A 838 -23.01 41.01 -28.39
CA HIS A 838 -22.86 42.35 -28.98
C HIS A 838 -21.73 42.42 -30.01
N HIS A 839 -21.36 41.27 -30.58
CA HIS A 839 -20.34 41.18 -31.64
C HIS A 839 -20.72 42.05 -32.85
N SER A 840 -19.86 43.02 -33.17
CA SER A 840 -20.09 43.97 -34.26
C SER A 840 -19.45 43.46 -35.56
N THR A 841 -20.21 42.76 -36.39
CA THR A 841 -19.77 42.21 -37.69
C THR A 841 -19.29 43.27 -38.70
N ASN A 842 -19.62 44.55 -38.49
CA ASN A 842 -19.37 45.63 -39.45
C ASN A 842 -18.02 46.35 -39.28
N LYS A 843 -17.24 46.06 -38.22
CA LYS A 843 -15.87 46.56 -38.04
C LYS A 843 -14.90 45.37 -38.11
N LYS A 844 -14.53 44.95 -39.33
CA LYS A 844 -13.60 43.84 -39.54
C LYS A 844 -12.17 44.31 -39.29
N SER A 845 -11.70 44.21 -38.05
CA SER A 845 -10.26 44.30 -37.73
C SER A 845 -9.49 43.05 -38.17
N VAL A 846 -10.20 41.95 -38.51
CA VAL A 846 -9.64 40.64 -38.83
C VAL A 846 -10.12 40.17 -40.20
N ASP A 847 -9.21 39.59 -40.99
CA ASP A 847 -9.51 38.91 -42.25
C ASP A 847 -9.18 37.42 -42.11
N LEU A 848 -10.22 36.57 -42.06
CA LEU A 848 -10.09 35.12 -41.83
C LEU A 848 -9.30 34.44 -42.96
N LEU A 849 -8.70 33.30 -42.67
CA LEU A 849 -8.03 32.49 -43.69
C LEU A 849 -9.07 31.89 -44.65
N THR A 850 -8.69 31.74 -45.92
CA THR A 850 -9.44 30.91 -46.88
C THR A 850 -8.79 29.53 -46.98
N PRO A 851 -9.51 28.50 -47.47
CA PRO A 851 -8.94 27.17 -47.66
C PRO A 851 -7.68 27.13 -48.55
N GLU A 852 -7.57 28.07 -49.49
CA GLU A 852 -6.42 28.24 -50.38
C GLU A 852 -5.21 28.85 -49.66
N GLU A 853 -5.44 29.61 -48.59
CA GLU A 853 -4.42 30.27 -47.76
C GLU A 853 -4.01 29.40 -46.55
N LEU A 854 -4.24 28.09 -46.60
CA LEU A 854 -3.89 27.21 -45.49
C LEU A 854 -2.36 27.20 -45.26
N PRO A 855 -1.89 27.46 -44.02
CA PRO A 855 -0.47 27.44 -43.70
C PRO A 855 0.18 26.08 -43.97
N GLN A 856 1.41 26.10 -44.49
CA GLN A 856 2.24 24.93 -44.72
C GLN A 856 3.34 24.82 -43.65
N PRO A 857 3.98 23.66 -43.49
CA PRO A 857 5.15 23.54 -42.62
C PRO A 857 6.22 24.56 -43.00
N GLY A 858 6.65 25.37 -42.03
CA GLY A 858 7.60 26.47 -42.23
C GLY A 858 6.99 27.85 -42.48
N THR A 859 5.66 27.96 -42.70
CA THR A 859 5.01 29.26 -42.90
C THR A 859 5.21 30.17 -41.69
N LEU A 860 5.64 31.41 -41.94
CA LEU A 860 5.89 32.42 -40.93
C LEU A 860 4.59 33.09 -40.48
N VAL A 861 4.35 33.16 -39.17
CA VAL A 861 3.24 33.92 -38.58
C VAL A 861 3.75 34.75 -37.39
N ALA A 862 3.21 35.96 -37.25
CA ALA A 862 3.54 36.83 -36.12
C ALA A 862 2.49 36.68 -35.02
N ILE A 863 2.90 36.64 -33.76
CA ILE A 863 2.01 36.45 -32.62
C ILE A 863 2.39 37.39 -31.46
N ASP A 864 1.36 37.91 -30.81
CA ASP A 864 1.45 38.61 -29.54
C ASP A 864 0.19 38.30 -28.70
N ALA A 865 0.34 38.33 -27.37
CA ALA A 865 -0.71 37.95 -26.45
C ALA A 865 -0.72 38.83 -25.20
N GLU A 866 -1.93 39.15 -24.75
CA GLU A 866 -2.17 40.03 -23.61
C GLU A 866 -2.84 39.29 -22.46
N PHE A 867 -2.52 39.73 -21.24
CA PHE A 867 -2.85 39.02 -20.01
C PHE A 867 -3.54 39.90 -18.98
N VAL A 868 -4.33 39.26 -18.12
CA VAL A 868 -4.94 39.87 -16.93
C VAL A 868 -4.54 39.10 -15.68
N ALA A 869 -4.49 39.77 -14.52
CA ALA A 869 -4.17 39.15 -13.25
C ALA A 869 -5.44 38.65 -12.55
N LEU A 870 -5.48 37.36 -12.26
CA LEU A 870 -6.52 36.70 -11.47
C LEU A 870 -6.20 36.72 -9.97
N SER A 871 -4.94 36.88 -9.58
CA SER A 871 -4.51 37.04 -8.19
C SER A 871 -3.20 37.81 -8.09
N GLN A 872 -3.04 38.57 -7.00
CA GLN A 872 -1.80 39.30 -6.70
C GLN A 872 -0.73 38.38 -6.10
N GLU A 873 0.52 38.85 -6.10
CA GLU A 873 1.62 38.14 -5.44
C GLU A 873 1.51 38.20 -3.91
N GLU A 874 1.75 37.06 -3.25
CA GLU A 874 1.79 36.96 -1.80
C GLU A 874 3.25 36.86 -1.33
N THR A 875 3.66 37.76 -0.44
CA THR A 875 5.03 37.82 0.09
C THR A 875 5.06 37.64 1.60
N GLU A 876 5.90 36.73 2.09
CA GLU A 876 6.22 36.63 3.51
C GLU A 876 7.40 37.56 3.82
N ILE A 877 7.25 38.37 4.86
CA ILE A 877 8.35 39.16 5.42
C ILE A 877 8.76 38.49 6.72
N ARG A 878 9.97 37.92 6.73
CA ARG A 878 10.51 37.25 7.92
C ARG A 878 11.07 38.26 8.91
N SER A 879 11.25 37.83 10.15
CA SER A 879 11.80 38.66 11.24
C SER A 879 13.25 39.12 11.00
N ASP A 880 13.97 38.50 10.07
CA ASP A 880 15.31 38.89 9.61
C ASP A 880 15.29 39.96 8.49
N GLY A 881 14.11 40.39 8.04
CA GLY A 881 13.93 41.35 6.96
C GLY A 881 14.00 40.74 5.56
N THR A 882 14.17 39.42 5.43
CA THR A 882 14.13 38.74 4.13
C THR A 882 12.69 38.66 3.62
N LYS A 883 12.48 39.06 2.36
CA LYS A 883 11.22 38.90 1.64
C LYS A 883 11.29 37.61 0.82
N SER A 884 10.41 36.66 1.10
CA SER A 884 10.23 35.47 0.27
C SER A 884 8.83 35.48 -0.36
N VAL A 885 8.78 35.40 -1.69
CA VAL A 885 7.50 35.25 -2.41
C VAL A 885 6.97 33.85 -2.11
N ILE A 886 5.81 33.76 -1.44
CA ILE A 886 5.15 32.48 -1.17
C ILE A 886 4.43 32.03 -2.44
N ARG A 887 3.66 32.95 -3.05
CA ARG A 887 2.83 32.66 -4.23
C ARG A 887 3.00 33.79 -5.25
N PRO A 888 3.37 33.49 -6.50
CA PRO A 888 3.47 34.49 -7.56
C PRO A 888 2.08 34.97 -7.99
N SER A 889 2.02 36.10 -8.70
CA SER A 889 0.78 36.54 -9.35
C SER A 889 0.33 35.53 -10.40
N ARG A 890 -0.98 35.25 -10.44
CA ARG A 890 -1.58 34.33 -11.42
C ARG A 890 -2.13 35.15 -12.58
N LEU A 891 -1.48 35.02 -13.73
CA LEU A 891 -1.90 35.66 -14.97
C LEU A 891 -2.73 34.68 -15.81
N SER A 892 -3.73 35.20 -16.53
CA SER A 892 -4.52 34.45 -17.51
C SER A 892 -4.49 35.16 -18.86
N LEU A 893 -4.48 34.36 -19.93
CA LEU A 893 -4.65 34.86 -21.30
C LEU A 893 -5.99 35.58 -21.43
N ALA A 894 -5.96 36.76 -22.03
CA ALA A 894 -7.12 37.64 -22.18
C ALA A 894 -7.34 38.13 -23.61
N ARG A 895 -6.27 38.34 -24.40
CA ARG A 895 -6.35 38.56 -25.85
C ARG A 895 -5.18 37.87 -26.55
N VAL A 896 -5.39 37.35 -27.76
CA VAL A 896 -4.31 36.85 -28.62
C VAL A 896 -4.53 37.28 -30.05
N SER A 897 -3.47 37.83 -30.67
CA SER A 897 -3.51 38.27 -32.06
C SER A 897 -2.44 37.54 -32.87
N VAL A 898 -2.83 37.01 -34.03
CA VAL A 898 -1.93 36.32 -34.97
C VAL A 898 -2.08 36.91 -36.36
N LEU A 899 -0.95 37.30 -36.95
CA LEU A 899 -0.86 37.95 -38.26
C LEU A 899 -0.08 37.11 -39.25
N ARG A 900 -0.39 37.31 -40.53
CA ARG A 900 0.30 36.68 -41.65
C ARG A 900 1.72 37.24 -41.75
N GLY A 901 2.74 36.37 -41.74
CA GLY A 901 4.14 36.78 -41.86
C GLY A 901 4.64 36.98 -43.29
N GLU A 902 3.93 36.41 -44.26
CA GLU A 902 4.33 36.30 -45.67
C GLU A 902 3.09 36.39 -46.59
N GLY A 903 3.29 36.69 -47.88
CA GLY A 903 2.23 36.72 -48.90
C GLY A 903 1.64 38.11 -49.17
N ALA A 904 0.56 38.15 -49.97
CA ALA A 904 -0.05 39.41 -50.41
C ALA A 904 -0.74 40.19 -49.27
N LYS A 905 -1.20 39.48 -48.23
CA LYS A 905 -1.84 40.04 -47.04
C LYS A 905 -0.90 40.03 -45.82
N GLU A 906 0.40 40.14 -46.06
CA GLU A 906 1.39 40.24 -44.99
C GLU A 906 1.03 41.36 -44.00
N GLY A 907 1.17 41.06 -42.71
CA GLY A 907 0.91 42.02 -41.65
C GLY A 907 -0.58 42.21 -41.32
N PHE A 908 -1.50 41.54 -42.02
CA PHE A 908 -2.92 41.55 -41.66
C PHE A 908 -3.27 40.40 -40.68
N PRO A 909 -4.04 40.67 -39.60
CA PRO A 909 -4.45 39.66 -38.63
C PRO A 909 -5.52 38.72 -39.20
N PHE A 910 -5.37 37.43 -38.91
CA PHE A 910 -6.42 36.41 -39.15
C PHE A 910 -6.97 35.81 -37.85
N ILE A 911 -6.30 36.04 -36.71
CA ILE A 911 -6.81 35.77 -35.37
C ILE A 911 -6.65 37.06 -34.57
N ASP A 912 -7.73 37.51 -33.94
CA ASP A 912 -7.73 38.56 -32.91
C ASP A 912 -8.82 38.21 -31.91
N ASP A 913 -8.51 37.22 -31.06
CA ASP A 913 -9.48 36.58 -30.19
C ASP A 913 -9.35 37.16 -28.77
N TYR A 914 -10.47 37.61 -28.20
CA TYR A 914 -10.59 37.94 -26.78
C TYR A 914 -11.05 36.69 -26.03
N ILE A 915 -10.48 36.42 -24.86
CA ILE A 915 -10.76 35.19 -24.11
C ILE A 915 -11.77 35.48 -23.00
N ALA A 916 -12.87 34.74 -22.99
CA ALA A 916 -13.88 34.87 -21.93
C ALA A 916 -13.31 34.52 -20.55
N ALA A 917 -13.52 35.42 -19.59
CA ALA A 917 -13.07 35.22 -18.21
C ALA A 917 -14.10 34.42 -17.42
N SER A 918 -13.78 33.18 -17.04
CA SER A 918 -14.62 32.35 -16.15
C SER A 918 -14.43 32.67 -14.66
N GLU A 919 -13.29 33.25 -14.31
CA GLU A 919 -12.92 33.65 -12.94
C GLU A 919 -12.87 35.18 -12.83
N PRO A 920 -13.10 35.75 -11.63
CA PRO A 920 -13.03 37.19 -11.44
C PRO A 920 -11.62 37.73 -11.67
N VAL A 921 -11.50 38.76 -12.50
CA VAL A 921 -10.25 39.47 -12.76
C VAL A 921 -10.00 40.47 -11.64
N VAL A 922 -8.82 40.42 -11.02
CA VAL A 922 -8.40 41.34 -9.96
C VAL A 922 -7.81 42.61 -10.55
N ASP A 923 -6.99 42.48 -11.59
CA ASP A 923 -6.38 43.60 -12.30
C ASP A 923 -6.31 43.30 -13.80
N TYR A 924 -6.84 44.22 -14.61
CA TYR A 924 -6.86 44.11 -16.07
C TYR A 924 -5.53 44.52 -16.71
N LEU A 925 -4.62 45.14 -15.96
CA LEU A 925 -3.33 45.63 -16.45
C LEU A 925 -3.48 46.55 -17.69
N THR A 926 -4.53 47.37 -17.75
CA THR A 926 -4.96 48.09 -18.96
C THR A 926 -3.86 48.95 -19.61
N GLU A 927 -2.93 49.51 -18.83
CA GLU A 927 -1.77 50.25 -19.35
C GLU A 927 -0.87 49.35 -20.23
N TYR A 928 -0.72 48.09 -19.85
CA TYR A 928 0.14 47.11 -20.50
C TYR A 928 -0.61 46.12 -21.40
N SER A 929 -1.93 45.97 -21.26
CA SER A 929 -2.74 45.00 -22.01
C SER A 929 -3.72 45.62 -23.00
N GLY A 930 -4.08 46.90 -22.79
CA GLY A 930 -5.16 47.57 -23.54
C GLY A 930 -6.58 47.10 -23.19
N ILE A 931 -6.74 46.10 -22.31
CA ILE A 931 -8.03 45.47 -22.00
C ILE A 931 -8.79 46.26 -20.93
N LYS A 932 -10.09 46.48 -21.15
CA LYS A 932 -10.98 47.18 -20.22
C LYS A 932 -12.00 46.23 -19.58
N ALA A 933 -12.55 46.66 -18.45
CA ALA A 933 -13.65 45.96 -17.81
C ALA A 933 -14.86 45.87 -18.76
N GLY A 934 -15.36 44.65 -18.97
CA GLY A 934 -16.44 44.35 -19.91
C GLY A 934 -16.01 43.77 -21.26
N ASP A 935 -14.73 43.86 -21.63
CA ASP A 935 -14.23 43.28 -22.90
C ASP A 935 -14.18 41.75 -22.88
N LEU A 936 -14.08 41.15 -21.68
CA LEU A 936 -13.98 39.70 -21.47
C LEU A 936 -15.31 39.04 -21.04
N ASP A 937 -16.40 39.81 -20.96
CA ASP A 937 -17.73 39.34 -20.55
C ASP A 937 -18.61 39.08 -21.79
N PRO A 938 -19.19 37.86 -21.95
CA PRO A 938 -20.12 37.55 -23.04
C PRO A 938 -21.33 38.50 -23.14
N GLY A 939 -21.72 39.12 -22.03
CA GLY A 939 -22.86 40.04 -21.96
C GLY A 939 -22.58 41.46 -22.47
N SER A 940 -21.32 41.92 -22.49
CA SER A 940 -20.98 43.32 -22.81
C SER A 940 -19.93 43.50 -23.91
N SER A 941 -19.14 42.46 -24.20
CA SER A 941 -18.00 42.56 -25.11
C SER A 941 -18.42 42.92 -26.54
N LYS A 942 -17.68 43.80 -27.18
CA LYS A 942 -17.88 44.18 -28.59
C LYS A 942 -16.95 43.43 -29.56
N HIS A 943 -15.99 42.69 -29.00
CA HIS A 943 -14.92 42.00 -29.73
C HIS A 943 -15.29 40.54 -30.02
N THR A 944 -14.48 39.86 -30.83
CA THR A 944 -14.56 38.42 -31.06
C THR A 944 -14.17 37.68 -29.79
N LEU A 945 -15.14 37.46 -28.91
CA LEU A 945 -14.96 36.76 -27.64
C LEU A 945 -15.10 35.24 -27.85
N VAL A 946 -14.10 34.46 -27.43
CA VAL A 946 -14.07 33.00 -27.51
C VAL A 946 -13.73 32.37 -26.16
N PRO A 947 -14.15 31.11 -25.92
CA PRO A 947 -13.62 30.32 -24.81
C PRO A 947 -12.13 30.03 -24.95
N LEU A 948 -11.41 29.86 -23.83
CA LEU A 948 -9.95 29.57 -23.87
C LEU A 948 -9.64 28.37 -24.77
N LYS A 949 -10.44 27.28 -24.67
CA LYS A 949 -10.26 26.06 -25.46
C LYS A 949 -10.17 26.33 -26.96
N ILE A 950 -10.98 27.26 -27.48
CA ILE A 950 -11.03 27.59 -28.92
C ILE A 950 -9.77 28.33 -29.34
N ALA A 951 -9.37 29.37 -28.60
CA ALA A 951 -8.13 30.11 -28.85
C ALA A 951 -6.92 29.16 -28.80
N TYR A 952 -6.85 28.32 -27.77
CA TYR A 952 -5.78 27.34 -27.61
C TYR A 952 -5.76 26.33 -28.77
N LYS A 953 -6.93 25.83 -29.21
CA LYS A 953 -7.03 24.90 -30.34
C LYS A 953 -6.54 25.54 -31.65
N LYS A 954 -6.87 26.81 -31.92
CA LYS A 954 -6.35 27.54 -33.10
C LYS A 954 -4.82 27.64 -33.06
N LEU A 955 -4.25 28.11 -31.95
CA LEU A 955 -2.80 28.21 -31.77
C LEU A 955 -2.10 26.86 -31.90
N ARG A 956 -2.70 25.82 -31.32
CA ARG A 956 -2.14 24.48 -31.35
C ARG A 956 -2.20 23.86 -32.75
N LEU A 957 -3.26 24.14 -33.51
CA LEU A 957 -3.35 23.72 -34.90
C LEU A 957 -2.24 24.35 -35.75
N LEU A 958 -1.95 25.65 -35.59
CA LEU A 958 -0.84 26.31 -36.28
C LEU A 958 0.51 25.65 -35.94
N LEU A 959 0.70 25.28 -34.68
CA LEU A 959 1.90 24.55 -34.24
C LEU A 959 2.01 23.17 -34.89
N ASP A 960 0.93 22.39 -34.88
CA ASP A 960 0.89 21.04 -35.45
C ASP A 960 0.98 21.06 -37.00
N LEU A 961 0.60 22.16 -37.65
CA LEU A 961 0.85 22.42 -39.09
C LEU A 961 2.32 22.77 -39.40
N GLY A 962 3.15 23.01 -38.37
CA GLY A 962 4.56 23.34 -38.55
C GLY A 962 4.85 24.82 -38.79
N CYS A 963 3.92 25.74 -38.47
CA CYS A 963 4.17 27.17 -38.61
C CYS A 963 5.28 27.66 -37.66
N VAL A 964 5.99 28.70 -38.07
CA VAL A 964 7.06 29.34 -37.28
C VAL A 964 6.52 30.65 -36.70
N LEU A 965 6.56 30.77 -35.38
CA LEU A 965 6.03 31.89 -34.62
C LEU A 965 7.10 32.96 -34.40
N VAL A 966 6.85 34.18 -34.88
CA VAL A 966 7.68 35.37 -34.66
C VAL A 966 7.03 36.28 -33.65
N GLY A 967 7.80 36.82 -32.71
CA GLY A 967 7.31 37.78 -31.72
C GLY A 967 8.42 38.39 -30.87
N HIS A 968 8.05 38.97 -29.74
CA HIS A 968 8.99 39.66 -28.84
C HIS A 968 8.75 39.28 -27.38
N GLY A 969 9.61 38.46 -26.79
CA GLY A 969 9.49 38.02 -25.40
C GLY A 969 8.58 36.79 -25.22
N LEU A 970 8.40 36.01 -26.28
CA LEU A 970 7.44 34.91 -26.39
C LEU A 970 7.56 33.82 -25.31
N LYS A 971 8.73 33.70 -24.66
CA LYS A 971 8.92 32.72 -23.58
C LYS A 971 7.92 32.91 -22.43
N LYS A 972 7.64 34.17 -22.05
CA LYS A 972 6.67 34.47 -21.00
C LYS A 972 5.24 34.19 -21.50
N ASP A 973 4.97 34.54 -22.75
CA ASP A 973 3.65 34.43 -23.34
C ASP A 973 3.23 32.96 -23.47
N PHE A 974 4.10 32.12 -24.04
CA PHE A 974 3.87 30.68 -24.15
C PHE A 974 3.68 30.02 -22.78
N ARG A 975 4.39 30.48 -21.74
CA ARG A 975 4.21 30.00 -20.38
C ARG A 975 2.82 30.35 -19.82
N ILE A 976 2.31 31.56 -20.07
CA ILE A 976 0.99 31.99 -19.57
C ILE A 976 -0.16 31.36 -20.39
N ILE A 977 0.00 31.26 -21.72
CA ILE A 977 -0.91 30.52 -22.61
C ILE A 977 -0.94 29.02 -22.23
N ASN A 978 0.13 28.54 -21.58
CA ASN A 978 0.39 27.15 -21.24
C ASN A 978 0.48 26.25 -22.49
N ILE A 979 1.27 26.71 -23.48
CA ILE A 979 1.61 25.95 -24.68
C ILE A 979 3.12 25.82 -24.78
N LEU A 980 3.61 24.60 -25.07
CA LEU A 980 5.02 24.41 -25.33
C LEU A 980 5.28 24.38 -26.84
N VAL A 981 6.07 25.36 -27.29
CA VAL A 981 6.50 25.47 -28.68
C VAL A 981 7.91 24.89 -28.84
N PRO A 982 8.15 23.97 -29.79
CA PRO A 982 9.49 23.48 -30.11
C PRO A 982 10.43 24.65 -30.47
N PRO A 983 11.70 24.66 -30.00
CA PRO A 983 12.63 25.75 -30.26
C PRO A 983 12.82 26.08 -31.75
N GLU A 984 12.65 25.09 -32.63
CA GLU A 984 12.78 25.23 -34.08
C GLU A 984 11.66 26.07 -34.69
N GLN A 985 10.52 26.19 -34.01
CA GLN A 985 9.35 26.97 -34.44
C GLN A 985 9.25 28.33 -33.74
N VAL A 986 10.24 28.74 -32.95
CA VAL A 986 10.23 30.02 -32.21
C VAL A 986 11.28 30.96 -32.76
N ILE A 987 10.84 32.15 -33.14
CA ILE A 987 11.70 33.28 -33.49
C ILE A 987 11.37 34.42 -32.53
N ASP A 988 12.15 34.51 -31.45
CA ASP A 988 12.01 35.59 -30.47
C ASP A 988 13.00 36.72 -30.78
N THR A 989 12.47 37.88 -31.17
CA THR A 989 13.28 39.07 -31.47
C THR A 989 14.07 39.56 -30.25
N VAL A 990 13.60 39.32 -29.01
CA VAL A 990 14.37 39.65 -27.81
C VAL A 990 15.67 38.87 -27.76
N ASP A 991 15.60 37.56 -28.05
CA ASP A 991 16.77 36.69 -27.98
C ASP A 991 17.75 36.95 -29.13
N ILE A 992 17.24 37.38 -30.29
CA ILE A 992 18.07 37.82 -31.43
C ILE A 992 18.90 39.05 -31.07
N PHE A 993 18.28 40.07 -30.48
CA PHE A 993 18.93 41.35 -30.14
C PHE A 993 19.54 41.37 -28.72
N HIS A 994 19.78 40.20 -28.11
CA HIS A 994 20.34 40.08 -26.76
C HIS A 994 21.81 39.64 -26.75
N ILE A 995 22.68 40.42 -26.08
CA ILE A 995 24.08 40.06 -25.82
C ILE A 995 24.20 39.37 -24.46
N LYS A 996 24.48 38.06 -24.47
CA LYS A 996 24.57 37.20 -23.24
C LYS A 996 25.48 37.77 -22.15
N ASN A 997 26.60 38.40 -22.51
CA ASN A 997 27.58 38.96 -21.55
C ASN A 997 27.11 40.25 -20.86
N ARG A 998 26.07 40.94 -21.35
CA ARG A 998 25.61 42.25 -20.83
C ARG A 998 24.28 42.18 -20.07
N GLN A 999 23.71 40.98 -19.89
CA GLN A 999 22.53 40.63 -19.07
C GLN A 999 21.24 41.47 -19.24
N ARG A 1000 21.15 42.41 -20.19
CA ARG A 1000 19.95 43.26 -20.42
C ARG A 1000 19.20 42.86 -21.68
N LYS A 1001 17.94 42.44 -21.52
CA LYS A 1001 16.94 42.30 -22.59
C LYS A 1001 16.40 43.67 -23.00
N ILE A 1002 16.19 43.88 -24.30
CA ILE A 1002 15.79 45.16 -24.88
C ILE A 1002 14.28 45.11 -25.16
N SER A 1003 13.54 46.16 -24.79
CA SER A 1003 12.11 46.29 -25.03
C SER A 1003 11.77 46.57 -26.49
N LEU A 1004 10.63 46.04 -26.97
CA LEU A 1004 10.12 46.25 -28.32
C LEU A 1004 10.03 47.72 -28.68
N ARG A 1005 9.47 48.55 -27.79
CA ARG A 1005 9.34 50.00 -27.96
C ARG A 1005 10.65 50.72 -28.28
N PHE A 1006 11.76 50.28 -27.66
CA PHE A 1006 13.08 50.86 -27.93
C PHE A 1006 13.65 50.37 -29.27
N LEU A 1007 13.45 49.10 -29.60
CA LEU A 1007 13.86 48.55 -30.90
C LEU A 1007 13.09 49.18 -32.05
N ALA A 1008 11.78 49.39 -31.91
CA ALA A 1008 10.94 50.06 -32.90
C ALA A 1008 11.39 51.51 -33.11
N TRP A 1009 11.67 52.24 -32.02
CA TRP A 1009 12.17 53.62 -32.09
C TRP A 1009 13.52 53.72 -32.81
N TYR A 1010 14.45 52.80 -32.54
CA TYR A 1010 15.80 52.83 -33.12
C TYR A 1010 15.89 52.25 -34.55
N LEU A 1011 15.23 51.12 -34.81
CA LEU A 1011 15.36 50.37 -36.07
C LEU A 1011 14.32 50.75 -37.13
N LEU A 1012 13.11 51.14 -36.70
CA LEU A 1012 11.99 51.44 -37.59
C LEU A 1012 11.62 52.92 -37.61
N ASN A 1013 12.20 53.74 -36.72
CA ASN A 1013 11.82 55.14 -36.52
C ASN A 1013 10.32 55.32 -36.23
N GLN A 1014 9.75 54.42 -35.43
CA GLN A 1014 8.33 54.42 -35.06
C GLN A 1014 8.15 54.53 -33.54
N ASN A 1015 7.12 55.26 -33.11
CA ASN A 1015 6.70 55.31 -31.72
C ASN A 1015 5.46 54.45 -31.55
N ILE A 1016 5.64 53.24 -31.02
CA ILE A 1016 4.57 52.31 -30.66
C ILE A 1016 4.19 52.43 -29.18
N GLN A 1017 3.05 51.88 -28.75
CA GLN A 1017 2.64 51.82 -27.34
C GLN A 1017 2.59 53.22 -26.68
N THR A 1018 1.89 54.16 -27.30
CA THR A 1018 1.83 55.57 -26.86
C THR A 1018 0.88 55.79 -25.68
N ASP A 1019 -0.36 55.28 -25.76
CA ASP A 1019 -1.37 55.40 -24.69
C ASP A 1019 -1.69 54.04 -24.02
N THR A 1020 -1.94 53.00 -24.82
CA THR A 1020 -2.18 51.62 -24.38
C THR A 1020 -1.47 50.65 -25.34
N HIS A 1021 -1.20 49.43 -24.88
CA HIS A 1021 -0.72 48.37 -25.75
C HIS A 1021 -1.82 47.85 -26.70
N ASP A 1022 -1.43 47.46 -27.90
CA ASP A 1022 -2.27 46.76 -28.87
C ASP A 1022 -1.49 45.59 -29.48
N SER A 1023 -1.96 44.37 -29.23
CA SER A 1023 -1.29 43.14 -29.64
C SER A 1023 -1.12 43.01 -31.16
N ILE A 1024 -1.99 43.63 -31.96
CA ILE A 1024 -1.85 43.66 -33.43
C ILE A 1024 -0.64 44.54 -33.82
N GLU A 1025 -0.52 45.74 -33.24
CA GLU A 1025 0.60 46.66 -33.47
C GLU A 1025 1.93 46.01 -33.05
N ASP A 1026 1.95 45.35 -31.89
CA ASP A 1026 3.15 44.75 -31.32
C ASP A 1026 3.64 43.53 -32.11
N ALA A 1027 2.76 42.62 -32.49
CA ALA A 1027 3.11 41.48 -33.34
C ALA A 1027 3.56 41.91 -34.74
N HIS A 1028 2.91 42.91 -35.35
CA HIS A 1028 3.34 43.48 -36.63
C HIS A 1028 4.73 44.12 -36.52
N THR A 1029 4.98 44.86 -35.44
CA THR A 1029 6.28 45.51 -35.20
C THR A 1029 7.39 44.48 -34.99
N ALA A 1030 7.12 43.40 -34.25
CA ALA A 1030 8.07 42.29 -34.09
C ALA A 1030 8.41 41.61 -35.43
N LEU A 1031 7.42 41.43 -36.31
CA LEU A 1031 7.63 40.91 -37.66
C LEU A 1031 8.56 41.82 -38.49
N LEU A 1032 8.31 43.13 -38.48
CA LEU A 1032 9.15 44.11 -39.18
C LEU A 1032 10.59 44.13 -38.66
N ILE A 1033 10.77 44.04 -37.33
CA ILE A 1033 12.09 43.95 -36.70
C ILE A 1033 12.82 42.67 -37.12
N TYR A 1034 12.12 41.54 -37.19
CA TYR A 1034 12.71 40.29 -37.68
C TYR A 1034 13.13 40.39 -39.15
N LYS A 1035 12.35 41.05 -40.02
CA LYS A 1035 12.75 41.30 -41.41
C LYS A 1035 13.97 42.23 -41.51
N LYS A 1036 14.04 43.27 -40.67
CA LYS A 1036 15.25 44.11 -40.57
C LYS A 1036 16.48 43.31 -40.12
N TYR A 1037 16.31 42.38 -39.19
CA TYR A 1037 17.38 41.45 -38.81
C TYR A 1037 17.85 40.61 -40.01
N LEU A 1038 16.93 40.04 -40.80
CA LEU A 1038 17.29 39.28 -42.01
C LEU A 1038 18.06 40.15 -43.02
N GLN A 1039 17.63 41.40 -43.22
CA GLN A 1039 18.34 42.36 -44.06
C GLN A 1039 19.77 42.63 -43.54
N PHE A 1040 19.95 42.88 -42.24
CA PHE A 1040 21.29 43.12 -41.68
C PHE A 1040 22.18 41.88 -41.70
N LYS A 1041 21.57 40.69 -41.65
CA LYS A 1041 22.27 39.41 -41.76
C LYS A 1041 22.75 39.16 -43.19
N SER A 1042 21.94 39.44 -44.20
CA SER A 1042 22.34 39.34 -45.61
C SER A 1042 23.41 40.37 -45.98
N GLU A 1043 23.37 41.56 -45.38
CA GLU A 1043 24.39 42.60 -45.56
C GLU A 1043 25.67 42.39 -44.71
N GLY A 1044 25.70 41.40 -43.81
CA GLY A 1044 26.83 41.14 -42.90
C GLY A 1044 27.05 42.21 -41.81
N LYS A 1045 26.13 43.17 -41.64
CA LYS A 1045 26.27 44.32 -40.72
C LYS A 1045 25.69 44.10 -39.33
N PHE A 1046 24.98 42.99 -39.10
CA PHE A 1046 24.21 42.77 -37.86
C PHE A 1046 24.99 42.97 -36.56
N LYS A 1047 26.22 42.45 -36.45
CA LYS A 1047 27.03 42.58 -35.21
C LYS A 1047 27.31 44.04 -34.85
N LYS A 1048 27.61 44.87 -35.85
CA LYS A 1048 27.87 46.30 -35.67
C LYS A 1048 26.61 47.03 -35.21
N VAL A 1049 25.49 46.78 -35.90
CA VAL A 1049 24.18 47.36 -35.53
C VAL A 1049 23.79 46.97 -34.10
N LEU A 1050 24.04 45.73 -33.71
CA LEU A 1050 23.76 45.26 -32.35
C LEU A 1050 24.59 46.02 -31.30
N GLU A 1051 25.89 46.25 -31.54
CA GLU A 1051 26.71 47.06 -30.65
C GLU A 1051 26.25 48.52 -30.58
N ASP A 1052 25.86 49.10 -31.73
CA ASP A 1052 25.34 50.46 -31.83
C ASP A 1052 24.04 50.61 -31.02
N ILE A 1053 23.12 49.65 -31.09
CA ILE A 1053 21.89 49.62 -30.27
C ILE A 1053 22.21 49.70 -28.78
N TYR A 1054 23.19 48.91 -28.30
CA TYR A 1054 23.57 48.93 -26.88
C TYR A 1054 24.24 50.25 -26.49
N SER A 1055 25.05 50.84 -27.38
CA SER A 1055 25.68 52.14 -27.17
C SER A 1055 24.64 53.25 -27.03
N GLU A 1056 23.68 53.31 -27.97
CA GLU A 1056 22.58 54.28 -27.95
C GLU A 1056 21.60 54.04 -26.80
N GLY A 1057 21.34 52.78 -26.45
CA GLY A 1057 20.58 52.39 -25.27
C GLY A 1057 21.19 52.95 -23.98
N HIS A 1058 22.51 52.91 -23.84
CA HIS A 1058 23.18 53.53 -22.70
C HIS A 1058 23.07 55.06 -22.69
N LYS A 1059 23.20 55.71 -23.85
CA LYS A 1059 23.07 57.18 -23.96
C LYS A 1059 21.67 57.67 -23.59
N HIS A 1060 20.64 56.97 -24.04
CA HIS A 1060 19.23 57.34 -23.84
C HIS A 1060 18.59 56.62 -22.64
N ASN A 1061 19.39 55.96 -21.79
CA ASN A 1061 18.94 55.18 -20.65
C ASN A 1061 17.79 54.19 -20.98
N TRP A 1062 17.85 53.59 -22.18
CA TRP A 1062 16.89 52.63 -22.71
C TRP A 1062 15.44 53.12 -22.82
N LYS A 1063 15.24 54.44 -22.91
CA LYS A 1063 13.92 55.05 -23.08
C LYS A 1063 13.87 55.83 -24.40
N PRO A 1064 12.84 55.61 -25.24
CA PRO A 1064 12.62 56.42 -26.45
C PRO A 1064 12.44 57.90 -26.09
N THR A 1065 12.97 58.80 -26.92
CA THR A 1065 12.68 60.23 -26.80
C THR A 1065 11.62 60.61 -27.84
N HIS A 1066 10.52 61.22 -27.38
CA HIS A 1066 9.41 61.56 -28.26
C HIS A 1066 9.83 62.64 -29.28
N GLY A 1067 9.70 62.34 -30.57
CA GLY A 1067 9.89 63.31 -31.67
C GLY A 1067 11.32 63.50 -32.18
N MET A 1068 12.33 62.85 -31.59
CA MET A 1068 13.69 62.80 -32.11
C MET A 1068 14.08 61.35 -32.36
N PHE A 1069 14.31 61.00 -33.63
CA PHE A 1069 14.84 59.69 -34.00
C PHE A 1069 16.35 59.79 -34.22
N PRO A 1070 17.14 58.76 -33.86
CA PRO A 1070 18.56 58.77 -34.14
C PRO A 1070 18.76 58.78 -35.66
N THR A 1071 19.58 59.72 -36.16
CA THR A 1071 19.96 59.78 -37.57
C THR A 1071 20.78 58.53 -37.90
N SER A 1072 20.13 57.50 -38.46
CA SER A 1072 20.79 56.26 -38.87
C SER A 1072 21.80 56.50 -39.98
N HIS A 1073 23.00 55.90 -39.87
CA HIS A 1073 23.99 55.74 -40.95
C HIS A 1073 23.55 54.74 -42.04
N ILE A 1074 22.33 54.91 -42.57
CA ILE A 1074 21.80 54.09 -43.66
C ILE A 1074 21.20 55.04 -44.69
N GLU A 1075 22.06 55.62 -45.53
CA GLU A 1075 21.63 56.15 -46.83
C GLU A 1075 21.33 54.98 -47.77
N GLY A 1076 20.10 54.94 -48.30
CA GLY A 1076 19.73 54.10 -49.44
C GLY A 1076 18.39 53.40 -49.30
N SER A 1077 17.44 53.81 -50.14
CA SER A 1077 16.09 53.25 -50.38
C SER A 1077 14.97 53.65 -49.40
N SER A 1078 14.40 54.81 -49.69
CA SER A 1078 13.02 55.16 -49.36
C SER A 1078 12.06 54.29 -50.18
N SER A 1079 11.47 53.26 -49.58
CA SER A 1079 10.19 52.69 -50.02
C SER A 1079 9.19 52.87 -48.89
N SER A 1080 8.32 53.87 -49.03
CA SER A 1080 7.16 54.08 -48.16
C SER A 1080 6.21 52.90 -48.29
N TYR A 1081 5.96 52.19 -47.19
CA TYR A 1081 4.81 51.27 -47.09
C TYR A 1081 3.54 52.11 -46.85
N PRO A 1082 2.42 51.84 -47.54
CA PRO A 1082 1.23 52.67 -47.43
C PRO A 1082 0.50 52.41 -46.12
N ALA A 1083 -0.05 53.48 -45.55
CA ALA A 1083 -1.05 53.42 -44.48
C ALA A 1083 -2.35 52.74 -44.97
N LEU A 1084 -3.07 52.12 -44.04
CA LEU A 1084 -4.39 51.49 -44.21
C LEU A 1084 -5.33 52.31 -45.11
N PRO A 1085 -5.88 51.74 -46.21
CA PRO A 1085 -6.89 52.42 -47.02
C PRO A 1085 -8.32 52.16 -46.49
N GLU A 1086 -9.13 53.23 -46.47
CA GLU A 1086 -10.59 53.15 -46.35
C GLU A 1086 -11.21 52.40 -47.56
N MET A 1087 -12.28 51.66 -47.28
CA MET A 1087 -13.00 50.79 -48.21
C MET A 1087 -13.66 51.56 -49.36
N LEU A 1088 -13.39 51.15 -50.61
CA LEU A 1088 -14.22 51.44 -51.79
C LEU A 1088 -14.10 50.30 -52.83
N GLU A 1089 -15.21 50.10 -53.55
CA GLU A 1089 -15.60 48.93 -54.34
C GLU A 1089 -14.98 48.79 -55.75
N THR A 1090 -15.05 47.55 -56.25
CA THR A 1090 -15.24 47.07 -57.65
C THR A 1090 -14.06 46.72 -58.61
N ASN A 1091 -14.16 45.46 -59.08
CA ASN A 1091 -14.07 44.90 -60.45
C ASN A 1091 -12.73 44.56 -61.13
N THR A 1092 -12.59 43.23 -61.38
CA THR A 1092 -12.16 42.48 -62.61
C THR A 1092 -10.83 42.89 -63.29
N THR A 1093 -9.88 42.01 -63.63
CA THR A 1093 -9.94 40.85 -64.55
C THR A 1093 -8.65 40.01 -64.49
N GLU A 1094 -8.77 38.76 -64.95
CA GLU A 1094 -7.79 37.70 -65.24
C GLU A 1094 -6.47 38.14 -65.93
N ILE A 1095 -5.39 37.37 -65.71
CA ILE A 1095 -4.61 36.63 -66.73
C ILE A 1095 -3.63 35.66 -66.04
N SER A 1096 -3.58 34.46 -66.60
CA SER A 1096 -2.84 33.25 -66.20
C SER A 1096 -1.40 33.19 -66.71
N SER A 1097 -0.57 32.45 -65.96
CA SER A 1097 0.49 31.49 -66.37
C SER A 1097 1.53 31.89 -67.42
N GLU A 1098 2.82 31.77 -67.09
CA GLU A 1098 3.70 30.70 -67.60
C GLU A 1098 5.18 30.79 -67.16
N ILE A 1099 5.80 29.60 -67.11
CA ILE A 1099 7.23 29.23 -67.20
C ILE A 1099 7.95 28.80 -65.90
N ILE A 1100 8.51 27.60 -66.08
CA ILE A 1100 9.10 26.58 -65.21
C ILE A 1100 10.63 26.58 -65.40
N GLU A 1101 11.34 26.08 -64.37
CA GLU A 1101 12.70 25.51 -64.37
C GLU A 1101 13.92 26.39 -64.72
N ASN A 1102 14.84 26.51 -63.76
CA ASN A 1102 16.08 25.71 -63.84
C ASN A 1102 16.96 25.73 -62.57
N GLN A 1103 17.47 24.53 -62.28
CA GLN A 1103 18.80 24.19 -61.74
C GLN A 1103 19.08 24.23 -60.23
N ASN A 1104 18.99 23.02 -59.65
CA ASN A 1104 19.90 22.49 -58.63
C ASN A 1104 21.27 22.17 -59.25
N SER A 1105 22.35 22.61 -58.62
CA SER A 1105 23.60 21.84 -58.43
C SER A 1105 24.58 22.63 -57.57
N GLU A 1106 24.95 22.10 -56.40
CA GLU A 1106 26.36 21.86 -56.00
C GLU A 1106 26.43 21.44 -54.53
N THR A 1107 26.54 20.13 -54.34
CA THR A 1107 27.05 19.47 -53.15
C THR A 1107 28.58 19.45 -53.22
N SER A 1108 29.26 19.82 -52.13
CA SER A 1108 30.62 19.36 -51.86
C SER A 1108 30.79 19.01 -50.39
N GLU A 1109 31.03 17.72 -50.17
CA GLU A 1109 31.57 17.13 -48.95
C GLU A 1109 33.03 17.55 -48.79
N ILE A 1110 33.45 17.93 -47.58
CA ILE A 1110 34.82 17.68 -47.10
C ILE A 1110 34.73 17.26 -45.63
N ASP A 1111 35.04 15.98 -45.43
CA ASP A 1111 35.34 15.31 -44.18
C ASP A 1111 36.70 15.78 -43.64
N PHE A 1112 36.85 15.95 -42.32
CA PHE A 1112 38.10 15.60 -41.62
C PHE A 1112 37.91 15.57 -40.10
N SER A 1113 38.42 14.49 -39.55
CA SER A 1113 38.41 14.07 -38.17
C SER A 1113 39.58 14.65 -37.34
N GLN A 1114 39.40 14.59 -36.01
CA GLN A 1114 40.40 14.57 -34.92
C GLN A 1114 41.28 15.81 -34.64
N ASN A 1115 41.09 16.39 -33.45
CA ASN A 1115 42.12 16.37 -32.39
C ASN A 1115 41.60 16.90 -31.03
N LYS A 1116 41.87 16.09 -29.99
CA LYS A 1116 41.80 16.31 -28.52
C LYS A 1116 40.45 16.43 -27.83
#